data_AF-W7FG24-F1
#
_entry.id   AF-W7FG24-F1
#
_cell.length_a   1.000
_cell.length_b   1.000
_cell.length_c   1.000
_cell.angle_alpha   90.00
_cell.angle_beta   90.00
_cell.angle_gamma   90.00
#
_symmetry.space_group_name_H-M   'P 1'
#
loop_
_entity.id
_entity.type
_entity.pdbx_description
1 polymer ?
#
loop_
_entity_poly.entity_id
_entity_poly.type
_entity_poly.pdbx_seq_one_letter_code
_entity_poly.pdbx_strand_id
1 'polypeptide(L)'
;MKSSVVSLFIDFYDSYSYNIVHYLTKVNKEKPIVVKADDICYDDFMKYYYDKIDNIVISPGYGNPMLNDKKDKFVIELLKNEINIPILGVCYGHQLICYFYGNKIEKVKNMFHGNTNIIHISRNDENKYCELFNNIEDNFKAVCYNSLKVNHRDFNKNILNITCYSNYLDEYIIMGVQHKYLPYYTVQYHPESVESEYSDTFFENFRNITLKYNENKKRNLLKILKDDINKTTISISRNICSPYKWKIKIIKVVGIKNNLCMISYDIFKNIFFGKRKENISFWLDSNNEILYQIKNNKSQKISNDNNTSLQYDHADLITNTRFSYMGNLDGILGDIIEYYIDGKDNISANTLLLNLRKRRKEKYDINNKSDKSNEYNIYDIHYMSKENNCLVKYMNENVEYFKKQMIIDYQYIDLHNLINNKNELEKKNIVYTNQDIESDTYINQHKYNNICEKQENKNKNKFLNNHCDKYIFLNGATEHNDFINNKTSCLMGYFGFFNYEYKYETIKNLYNTKCKQIEQEEIFPVSVFVRPQNMMALDMYKNNIYLISLEPEEESFKRYLTQGEKISEDKFSYVDMKKNNQHNNLTNIPYEYHIKDLDTFKDIQNYNKEWTYNTLDALINIEKTYENDYILNEEKYNINNIYNNKNNSLNTNKEPSRISFNSIVQKEQYIENVRKCKKYIEDGFSYELCLTTQFISKNFVDINMEYLDLYNYIRNINKVSYSCFINYKRILYKEQNDNKKEISFLLKEKDNMQYLGEIQFHILSFSPEEFLRKNKDNYMYSKPIKGTCKRGKTKEEDDILKENLFNNKKERAENLMILDLTTNDFNRICDINTVQVSKLFHIESYKFVHQMVSEITGKIKKGNNFSDAILNIFPGGSMTGSPKYISMSILQE
;
A
#
# COMPACT_ATOMS: atom_id res chain seq x y z
N MET A 1 -34.64 6.31 -27.21
CA MET A 1 -33.56 5.52 -26.55
C MET A 1 -32.27 6.31 -26.70
N LYS A 2 -31.65 6.81 -25.62
CA LYS A 2 -30.37 7.57 -25.74
C LYS A 2 -29.28 6.61 -26.24
N SER A 3 -28.80 6.80 -27.46
CA SER A 3 -27.76 6.00 -28.13
C SER A 3 -26.46 6.00 -27.33
N SER A 4 -25.90 4.82 -27.11
CA SER A 4 -24.53 4.64 -26.59
C SER A 4 -23.50 5.14 -27.60
N VAL A 5 -22.31 5.51 -27.12
CA VAL A 5 -21.17 5.93 -27.97
C VAL A 5 -19.96 5.08 -27.61
N VAL A 6 -19.30 4.48 -28.60
CA VAL A 6 -18.09 3.68 -28.40
C VAL A 6 -16.87 4.52 -28.78
N SER A 7 -16.09 4.94 -27.79
CA SER A 7 -14.85 5.70 -28.01
C SER A 7 -13.64 4.79 -28.17
N LEU A 8 -12.75 5.10 -29.11
CA LEU A 8 -11.35 4.66 -29.04
C LEU A 8 -10.54 5.71 -28.28
N PHE A 9 -9.97 5.32 -27.14
CA PHE A 9 -9.09 6.16 -26.34
C PHE A 9 -7.63 5.76 -26.56
N ILE A 10 -6.82 6.67 -27.09
CA ILE A 10 -5.40 6.49 -27.39
C ILE A 10 -4.58 7.07 -26.24
N ASP A 11 -3.96 6.20 -25.43
CA ASP A 11 -3.18 6.55 -24.25
C ASP A 11 -1.69 6.80 -24.59
N PHE A 12 -1.24 8.03 -24.34
CA PHE A 12 0.14 8.51 -24.46
C PHE A 12 0.94 8.38 -23.15
N TYR A 13 0.58 7.38 -22.34
CA TYR A 13 1.27 7.02 -21.08
C TYR A 13 1.19 8.09 -19.99
N ASP A 14 0.07 8.81 -19.95
CA ASP A 14 -0.12 9.88 -18.98
C ASP A 14 -0.65 9.38 -17.63
N SER A 15 -0.41 10.18 -16.59
CA SER A 15 -0.90 9.92 -15.24
C SER A 15 -2.36 10.32 -15.03
N TYR A 16 -3.04 10.92 -16.01
CA TYR A 16 -4.45 11.36 -15.89
C TYR A 16 -5.40 10.66 -16.89
N SER A 17 -4.88 9.78 -17.76
CA SER A 17 -5.65 9.11 -18.83
C SER A 17 -6.94 8.44 -18.36
N TYR A 18 -6.92 7.72 -17.22
CA TYR A 18 -8.11 7.01 -16.73
C TYR A 18 -9.13 7.92 -16.06
N ASN A 19 -8.79 9.17 -15.73
CA ASN A 19 -9.79 10.18 -15.35
C ASN A 19 -10.65 10.55 -16.56
N ILE A 20 -10.05 10.70 -17.75
CA ILE A 20 -10.81 10.90 -18.99
C ILE A 20 -11.65 9.66 -19.32
N VAL A 21 -11.07 8.46 -19.23
CA VAL A 21 -11.81 7.19 -19.45
C VAL A 21 -13.00 7.09 -18.50
N HIS A 22 -12.87 7.56 -17.25
CA HIS A 22 -13.96 7.63 -16.29
C HIS A 22 -15.11 8.49 -16.83
N TYR A 23 -14.83 9.75 -17.18
CA TYR A 23 -15.85 10.67 -17.70
C TYR A 23 -16.49 10.14 -18.99
N LEU A 24 -15.69 9.63 -19.93
CA LEU A 24 -16.22 9.02 -21.16
C LEU A 24 -17.15 7.85 -20.87
N THR A 25 -16.76 6.93 -19.96
CA THR A 25 -17.62 5.80 -19.59
C THR A 25 -18.94 6.26 -18.99
N LYS A 26 -18.90 7.29 -18.13
CA LYS A 26 -20.07 7.89 -17.49
C LYS A 26 -21.02 8.51 -18.54
N VAL A 27 -20.52 9.37 -19.42
CA VAL A 27 -21.38 10.10 -20.38
C VAL A 27 -21.81 9.23 -21.56
N ASN A 28 -20.93 8.37 -22.08
CA ASN A 28 -21.18 7.54 -23.27
C ASN A 28 -22.02 6.30 -22.97
N LYS A 29 -22.10 5.89 -21.70
CA LYS A 29 -22.78 4.66 -21.22
C LYS A 29 -22.16 3.36 -21.70
N GLU A 30 -21.05 3.43 -22.41
CA GLU A 30 -20.23 2.30 -22.82
C GLU A 30 -18.77 2.63 -22.47
N LYS A 31 -18.03 1.61 -22.08
CA LYS A 31 -16.62 1.78 -21.71
C LYS A 31 -15.78 2.02 -22.97
N PRO A 32 -14.90 3.05 -23.01
CA PRO A 32 -13.97 3.23 -24.12
C PRO A 32 -13.06 2.02 -24.33
N ILE A 33 -12.74 1.76 -25.59
CA ILE A 33 -11.66 0.87 -25.99
C ILE A 33 -10.36 1.64 -25.76
N VAL A 34 -9.50 1.18 -24.85
CA VAL A 34 -8.24 1.84 -24.53
C VAL A 34 -7.10 1.11 -25.23
N VAL A 35 -6.30 1.84 -26.02
CA VAL A 35 -5.08 1.34 -26.67
C VAL A 35 -3.93 2.29 -26.35
N LYS A 36 -2.71 1.77 -26.20
CA LYS A 36 -1.53 2.64 -26.08
C LYS A 36 -1.12 3.13 -27.46
N ALA A 37 -0.55 4.33 -27.52
CA ALA A 37 -0.23 5.00 -28.79
C ALA A 37 0.71 4.21 -29.72
N ASP A 38 1.55 3.33 -29.17
CA ASP A 38 2.51 2.50 -29.90
C ASP A 38 2.13 1.01 -30.01
N ASP A 39 0.98 0.60 -29.44
CA ASP A 39 0.47 -0.78 -29.49
C ASP A 39 -0.32 -1.09 -30.78
N ILE A 40 -0.68 -0.06 -31.57
CA ILE A 40 -1.54 -0.19 -32.74
C ILE A 40 -0.97 0.56 -33.94
N CYS A 41 -1.14 0.00 -35.14
CA CYS A 41 -0.83 0.69 -36.40
C CYS A 41 -2.11 1.06 -37.16
N TYR A 42 -1.98 1.93 -38.17
CA TYR A 42 -3.12 2.41 -38.95
C TYR A 42 -3.89 1.27 -39.64
N ASP A 43 -3.19 0.28 -40.18
CA ASP A 43 -3.83 -0.86 -40.88
C ASP A 43 -4.66 -1.73 -39.91
N ASP A 44 -4.11 -2.00 -38.71
CA ASP A 44 -4.83 -2.72 -37.66
C ASP A 44 -6.04 -1.93 -37.16
N PHE A 45 -5.91 -0.61 -37.04
CA PHE A 45 -7.03 0.28 -36.70
C PHE A 45 -8.16 0.17 -37.72
N MET A 46 -7.85 0.30 -39.01
CA MET A 46 -8.83 0.20 -40.10
C MET A 46 -9.52 -1.16 -40.10
N LYS A 47 -8.77 -2.23 -39.85
CA LYS A 47 -9.29 -3.60 -39.88
C LYS A 47 -10.15 -3.95 -38.68
N TYR A 48 -9.76 -3.55 -37.47
CA TYR A 48 -10.35 -4.09 -36.24
C TYR A 48 -11.24 -3.10 -35.49
N TYR A 49 -11.07 -1.79 -35.69
CA TYR A 49 -11.68 -0.76 -34.85
C TYR A 49 -12.53 0.25 -35.63
N TYR A 50 -12.17 0.61 -36.86
CA TYR A 50 -12.82 1.70 -37.60
C TYR A 50 -14.35 1.58 -37.69
N ASP A 51 -14.87 0.38 -37.94
CA ASP A 51 -16.32 0.11 -38.02
C ASP A 51 -16.98 -0.19 -36.66
N LYS A 52 -16.23 -0.11 -35.57
CA LYS A 52 -16.69 -0.44 -34.21
C LYS A 52 -16.73 0.75 -33.26
N ILE A 53 -16.26 1.91 -33.71
CA ILE A 53 -16.14 3.10 -32.88
C ILE A 53 -16.90 4.27 -33.49
N ASP A 54 -17.31 5.18 -32.62
CA ASP A 54 -18.05 6.38 -32.94
C ASP A 54 -17.16 7.63 -32.93
N ASN A 55 -16.13 7.65 -32.08
CA ASN A 55 -15.17 8.75 -31.97
C ASN A 55 -13.79 8.27 -31.49
N ILE A 56 -12.80 9.15 -31.60
CA ILE A 56 -11.43 8.94 -31.10
C ILE A 56 -11.12 10.03 -30.08
N VAL A 57 -10.52 9.65 -28.96
CA VAL A 57 -9.99 10.57 -27.95
C VAL A 57 -8.50 10.30 -27.79
N ILE A 58 -7.68 11.34 -27.96
CA ILE A 58 -6.23 11.32 -27.79
C ILE A 58 -5.93 11.93 -26.43
N SER A 59 -5.30 11.14 -25.56
CA SER A 59 -5.01 11.53 -24.18
C SER A 59 -3.97 12.66 -24.09
N PRO A 60 -3.81 13.26 -22.89
CA PRO A 60 -2.58 13.91 -22.49
C PRO A 60 -1.38 12.96 -22.58
N GLY A 61 -0.18 13.49 -22.42
CA GLY A 61 1.06 12.73 -22.51
C GLY A 61 2.29 13.58 -22.26
N TYR A 62 3.44 12.93 -22.16
CA TYR A 62 4.73 13.58 -21.97
C TYR A 62 5.45 13.86 -23.30
N GLY A 63 6.44 14.74 -23.24
CA GLY A 63 7.40 15.01 -24.32
C GLY A 63 6.98 16.17 -25.22
N ASN A 64 7.65 16.27 -26.36
CA ASN A 64 7.45 17.37 -27.33
C ASN A 64 7.12 16.78 -28.71
N PRO A 65 5.95 17.09 -29.31
CA PRO A 65 5.58 16.59 -30.64
C PRO A 65 6.59 16.91 -31.76
N MET A 66 7.45 17.92 -31.57
CA MET A 66 8.50 18.28 -32.52
C MET A 66 9.61 17.23 -32.62
N LEU A 67 9.74 16.33 -31.64
CA LEU A 67 10.75 15.26 -31.65
C LEU A 67 10.36 14.08 -32.55
N ASN A 68 9.11 14.03 -33.04
CA ASN A 68 8.58 12.99 -33.92
C ASN A 68 8.83 11.58 -33.37
N ASP A 69 8.31 11.33 -32.17
CA ASP A 69 8.53 10.08 -31.45
C ASP A 69 7.72 8.94 -32.11
N LYS A 70 8.16 7.69 -31.94
CA LYS A 70 7.50 6.51 -32.51
C LYS A 70 6.04 6.41 -32.08
N LYS A 71 5.73 6.85 -30.85
CA LYS A 71 4.37 6.87 -30.29
C LYS A 71 3.40 7.81 -31.05
N ASP A 72 3.92 8.81 -31.76
CA ASP A 72 3.09 9.77 -32.50
C ASP A 72 2.60 9.20 -33.84
N LYS A 73 3.30 8.18 -34.35
CA LYS A 73 3.13 7.65 -35.71
C LYS A 73 1.68 7.28 -36.04
N PHE A 74 1.00 6.58 -35.12
CA PHE A 74 -0.38 6.15 -35.35
C PHE A 74 -1.33 7.34 -35.51
N VAL A 75 -1.27 8.32 -34.60
CA VAL A 75 -2.10 9.52 -34.68
C VAL A 75 -1.76 10.36 -35.91
N ILE A 76 -0.48 10.49 -36.26
CA ILE A 76 -0.07 11.18 -37.49
C ILE A 76 -0.69 10.54 -38.73
N GLU A 77 -0.71 9.20 -38.83
CA GLU A 77 -1.36 8.51 -39.96
C GLU A 77 -2.88 8.70 -39.96
N LEU A 78 -3.55 8.75 -38.80
CA LEU A 78 -4.98 9.09 -38.73
C LEU A 78 -5.27 10.48 -39.30
N LEU A 79 -4.42 11.46 -38.98
CA LEU A 79 -4.56 12.85 -39.43
C LEU A 79 -4.24 13.00 -40.92
N LYS A 80 -3.16 12.36 -41.42
CA LYS A 80 -2.80 12.35 -42.84
C LYS A 80 -3.90 11.79 -43.74
N ASN A 81 -4.59 10.75 -43.27
CA ASN A 81 -5.68 10.10 -44.01
C ASN A 81 -7.04 10.79 -43.80
N GLU A 82 -7.08 11.96 -43.15
CA GLU A 82 -8.29 12.75 -42.91
C GLU A 82 -9.48 11.91 -42.42
N ILE A 83 -9.21 11.06 -41.42
CA ILE A 83 -10.17 10.05 -40.95
C ILE A 83 -11.55 10.66 -40.64
N ASN A 84 -12.59 10.11 -41.26
CA ASN A 84 -13.96 10.62 -41.15
C ASN A 84 -14.65 10.17 -39.84
N ILE A 85 -14.04 10.49 -38.69
CA ILE A 85 -14.50 10.17 -37.33
C ILE A 85 -14.22 11.39 -36.44
N PRO A 86 -15.14 11.81 -35.55
CA PRO A 86 -14.87 12.86 -34.56
C PRO A 86 -13.65 12.57 -33.69
N ILE A 87 -12.75 13.54 -33.56
CA ILE A 87 -11.53 13.43 -32.74
C ILE A 87 -11.52 14.50 -31.65
N LEU A 88 -11.19 14.11 -30.42
CA LEU A 88 -10.86 15.01 -29.32
C LEU A 88 -9.40 14.83 -28.89
N GLY A 89 -8.57 15.86 -28.99
CA GLY A 89 -7.21 15.86 -28.44
C GLY A 89 -7.08 16.69 -27.17
N VAL A 90 -6.56 16.09 -26.09
CA VAL A 90 -6.37 16.78 -24.80
C VAL A 90 -4.88 16.96 -24.50
N CYS A 91 -4.48 18.16 -24.07
CA CYS A 91 -3.10 18.53 -23.72
C CYS A 91 -2.06 18.13 -24.79
N TYR A 92 -1.34 17.01 -24.63
CA TYR A 92 -0.41 16.52 -25.66
C TYR A 92 -1.12 16.23 -27.00
N GLY A 93 -2.33 15.66 -26.97
CA GLY A 93 -3.15 15.47 -28.17
C GLY A 93 -3.49 16.78 -28.88
N HIS A 94 -3.71 17.87 -28.12
CA HIS A 94 -3.87 19.21 -28.68
C HIS A 94 -2.59 19.69 -29.36
N GLN A 95 -1.44 19.55 -28.71
CA GLN A 95 -0.15 19.96 -29.25
C GLN A 95 0.20 19.18 -30.52
N LEU A 96 0.00 17.86 -30.53
CA LEU A 96 0.29 17.00 -31.67
C LEU A 96 -0.56 17.34 -32.89
N ILE A 97 -1.88 17.51 -32.70
CA ILE A 97 -2.78 17.90 -33.80
C ILE A 97 -2.43 19.29 -34.32
N CYS A 98 -2.22 20.28 -33.44
CA CYS A 98 -1.84 21.62 -33.87
C CYS A 98 -0.49 21.62 -34.62
N TYR A 99 0.50 20.86 -34.14
CA TYR A 99 1.79 20.71 -34.79
C TYR A 99 1.66 20.10 -36.18
N PHE A 100 0.88 19.02 -36.32
CA PHE A 100 0.62 18.37 -37.61
C PHE A 100 0.05 19.35 -38.65
N TYR A 101 -0.87 20.23 -38.24
CA TYR A 101 -1.45 21.26 -39.12
C TYR A 101 -0.57 22.54 -39.26
N GLY A 102 0.73 22.44 -39.00
CA GLY A 102 1.72 23.45 -39.33
C GLY A 102 1.96 24.52 -38.27
N ASN A 103 1.42 24.36 -37.06
CA ASN A 103 1.67 25.30 -35.96
C ASN A 103 2.96 24.93 -35.22
N LYS A 104 3.72 25.92 -34.75
CA LYS A 104 4.91 25.68 -33.93
C LYS A 104 4.52 25.43 -32.46
N ILE A 105 5.28 24.58 -31.79
CA ILE A 105 5.20 24.36 -30.34
C ILE A 105 6.34 25.12 -29.68
N GLU A 106 6.06 25.88 -28.62
CA GLU A 106 7.05 26.65 -27.87
C GLU A 106 6.87 26.48 -26.37
N LYS A 107 7.92 26.77 -25.59
CA LYS A 107 7.84 26.79 -24.13
C LYS A 107 6.96 27.94 -23.67
N VAL A 108 6.16 27.70 -22.63
CA VAL A 108 5.46 28.77 -21.92
C VAL A 108 6.48 29.64 -21.18
N LYS A 109 6.22 30.94 -21.03
CA LYS A 109 7.09 31.82 -20.22
C LYS A 109 7.00 31.47 -18.74
N ASN A 110 5.80 31.11 -18.29
CA ASN A 110 5.53 30.70 -16.92
C ASN A 110 4.89 29.31 -16.93
N MET A 111 5.53 28.32 -16.29
CA MET A 111 5.02 26.95 -16.27
C MET A 111 3.78 26.81 -15.37
N PHE A 112 2.90 25.89 -15.76
CA PHE A 112 1.66 25.57 -15.06
C PHE A 112 1.69 24.08 -14.73
N HIS A 113 1.76 23.71 -13.46
CA HIS A 113 1.67 22.30 -13.06
C HIS A 113 0.70 22.21 -11.89
N GLY A 114 -0.58 21.93 -12.18
CA GLY A 114 -1.65 21.80 -11.19
C GLY A 114 -2.33 23.10 -10.78
N ASN A 115 -2.07 24.20 -11.50
CA ASN A 115 -2.74 25.48 -11.25
C ASN A 115 -4.04 25.60 -12.07
N THR A 116 -5.06 26.24 -11.49
CA THR A 116 -6.26 26.65 -12.21
C THR A 116 -6.04 27.98 -12.94
N ASN A 117 -6.40 28.02 -14.22
CA ASN A 117 -6.43 29.24 -15.04
C ASN A 117 -7.86 29.58 -15.44
N ILE A 118 -8.09 30.84 -15.79
CA ILE A 118 -9.35 31.31 -16.36
C ILE A 118 -9.33 31.07 -17.87
N ILE A 119 -10.33 30.36 -18.39
CA ILE A 119 -10.48 30.03 -19.80
C ILE A 119 -11.56 30.93 -20.41
N HIS A 120 -11.19 31.64 -21.47
CA HIS A 120 -12.07 32.49 -22.26
C HIS A 120 -12.50 31.78 -23.54
N ILE A 121 -13.80 31.67 -23.78
CA ILE A 121 -14.39 31.01 -24.95
C ILE A 121 -14.44 31.98 -26.12
N SER A 122 -13.84 31.58 -27.24
CA SER A 122 -13.78 32.37 -28.46
C SER A 122 -14.90 32.02 -29.43
N ARG A 123 -15.28 33.02 -30.23
CA ARG A 123 -16.18 32.84 -31.37
C ARG A 123 -15.37 32.60 -32.64
N ASN A 124 -15.90 31.77 -33.53
CA ASN A 124 -15.32 31.55 -34.85
C ASN A 124 -15.61 32.73 -35.81
N ASP A 125 -15.13 32.62 -37.05
CA ASP A 125 -15.33 33.61 -38.11
C ASP A 125 -16.82 33.90 -38.41
N GLU A 126 -17.74 32.98 -38.06
CA GLU A 126 -19.19 33.12 -38.19
C GLU A 126 -19.88 33.66 -36.92
N ASN A 127 -19.11 34.17 -35.95
CA ASN A 127 -19.59 34.68 -34.67
C ASN A 127 -20.33 33.63 -33.79
N LYS A 128 -20.03 32.34 -33.99
CA LYS A 128 -20.58 31.21 -33.21
C LYS A 128 -19.54 30.62 -32.25
N TYR A 129 -20.01 30.19 -31.08
CA TYR A 129 -19.19 29.38 -30.18
C TYR A 129 -19.05 27.95 -30.69
N CYS A 130 -17.94 27.30 -30.36
CA CYS A 130 -17.75 25.88 -30.64
C CYS A 130 -18.74 25.05 -29.81
N GLU A 131 -19.37 24.05 -30.44
CA GLU A 131 -20.36 23.17 -29.80
C GLU A 131 -19.81 22.43 -28.57
N LEU A 132 -18.48 22.30 -28.46
CA LEU A 132 -17.79 21.70 -27.31
C LEU A 132 -18.05 22.46 -26.00
N PHE A 133 -18.35 23.76 -26.09
CA PHE A 133 -18.59 24.65 -24.95
C PHE A 133 -20.08 25.05 -24.79
N ASN A 134 -21.00 24.28 -25.39
CA ASN A 134 -22.43 24.50 -25.15
C ASN A 134 -22.77 24.36 -23.66
N ASN A 135 -23.53 25.31 -23.12
CA ASN A 135 -23.89 25.36 -21.69
C ASN A 135 -22.68 25.43 -20.74
N ILE A 136 -21.53 25.92 -21.22
CA ILE A 136 -20.38 26.27 -20.38
C ILE A 136 -20.31 27.80 -20.36
N GLU A 137 -20.27 28.37 -19.15
CA GLU A 137 -20.13 29.81 -18.98
C GLU A 137 -18.71 30.26 -19.37
N ASP A 138 -18.62 31.44 -19.99
CA ASP A 138 -17.32 32.04 -20.29
C ASP A 138 -16.59 32.46 -19.00
N ASN A 139 -15.26 32.47 -19.03
CA ASN A 139 -14.39 32.73 -17.86
C ASN A 139 -14.40 31.64 -16.79
N PHE A 140 -14.65 30.39 -17.20
CA PHE A 140 -14.58 29.24 -16.28
C PHE A 140 -13.14 28.89 -15.90
N LYS A 141 -12.98 28.21 -14.76
CA LYS A 141 -11.69 27.75 -14.26
C LYS A 141 -11.37 26.35 -14.77
N ALA A 142 -10.15 26.16 -15.25
CA ALA A 142 -9.65 24.85 -15.64
C ALA A 142 -8.18 24.64 -15.24
N VAL A 143 -7.85 23.41 -14.88
CA VAL A 143 -6.50 23.03 -14.47
C VAL A 143 -5.59 22.85 -15.68
N CYS A 144 -4.36 23.33 -15.56
CA CYS A 144 -3.36 23.31 -16.61
C CYS A 144 -2.05 22.63 -16.13
N TYR A 145 -1.48 21.79 -16.99
CA TYR A 145 -0.19 21.12 -16.79
C TYR A 145 0.82 21.46 -17.92
N ASN A 146 0.87 22.73 -18.32
CA ASN A 146 1.60 23.17 -19.50
C ASN A 146 3.07 23.50 -19.20
N SER A 147 3.98 22.77 -19.84
CA SER A 147 5.35 23.23 -20.12
C SER A 147 5.49 23.81 -21.54
N LEU A 148 4.61 23.37 -22.44
CA LEU A 148 4.60 23.73 -23.86
C LEU A 148 3.24 24.32 -24.24
N LYS A 149 3.22 25.13 -25.30
CA LYS A 149 2.02 25.71 -25.89
C LYS A 149 2.15 25.84 -27.41
N VAL A 150 1.00 25.98 -28.07
CA VAL A 150 0.94 26.34 -29.49
C VAL A 150 1.25 27.84 -29.64
N ASN A 151 2.19 28.16 -30.53
CA ASN A 151 2.54 29.54 -30.85
C ASN A 151 1.35 30.24 -31.54
N HIS A 152 0.92 31.38 -31.00
CA HIS A 152 -0.23 32.13 -31.51
C HIS A 152 0.13 33.07 -32.68
N ARG A 153 1.41 33.42 -32.86
CA ARG A 153 1.86 34.39 -33.88
C ARG A 153 1.83 33.78 -35.28
N ASP A 154 2.27 32.53 -35.39
CA ASP A 154 2.32 31.77 -36.64
C ASP A 154 1.13 30.79 -36.76
N PHE A 155 -0.01 31.10 -36.13
CA PHE A 155 -1.16 30.19 -36.07
C PHE A 155 -1.83 30.00 -37.44
N ASN A 156 -2.03 28.75 -37.86
CA ASN A 156 -2.60 28.40 -39.16
C ASN A 156 -4.14 28.60 -39.19
N LYS A 157 -4.57 29.86 -39.31
CA LYS A 157 -5.99 30.26 -39.39
C LYS A 157 -6.73 29.75 -40.62
N ASN A 158 -6.03 29.25 -41.64
CA ASN A 158 -6.67 28.73 -42.86
C ASN A 158 -7.35 27.38 -42.63
N ILE A 159 -6.86 26.61 -41.65
CA ILE A 159 -7.32 25.25 -41.35
C ILE A 159 -7.97 25.18 -39.96
N LEU A 160 -7.54 26.02 -39.01
CA LEU A 160 -7.92 25.92 -37.62
C LEU A 160 -8.61 27.20 -37.11
N ASN A 161 -9.60 27.03 -36.23
CA ASN A 161 -10.24 28.09 -35.47
C ASN A 161 -9.85 27.98 -33.99
N ILE A 162 -9.47 29.10 -33.37
CA ILE A 162 -9.30 29.15 -31.91
C ILE A 162 -10.68 29.08 -31.26
N THR A 163 -10.88 28.14 -30.36
CA THR A 163 -12.15 27.97 -29.64
C THR A 163 -12.11 28.50 -28.22
N CYS A 164 -10.94 28.51 -27.59
CA CYS A 164 -10.73 29.17 -26.30
C CYS A 164 -9.25 29.52 -26.07
N TYR A 165 -9.01 30.46 -25.16
CA TYR A 165 -7.68 30.91 -24.76
C TYR A 165 -7.61 31.25 -23.28
N SER A 166 -6.41 31.46 -22.75
CA SER A 166 -6.15 32.00 -21.42
C SER A 166 -5.13 33.13 -21.52
N ASN A 167 -5.31 34.17 -20.70
CA ASN A 167 -4.32 35.21 -20.48
C ASN A 167 -3.73 35.02 -19.08
N TYR A 168 -2.45 34.63 -19.00
CA TYR A 168 -1.78 34.41 -17.72
C TYR A 168 -0.47 35.16 -17.64
N LEU A 169 -0.31 36.01 -16.62
CA LEU A 169 0.89 36.83 -16.41
C LEU A 169 1.41 37.45 -17.72
N ASP A 170 0.51 38.13 -18.43
CA ASP A 170 0.76 38.80 -19.73
C ASP A 170 1.17 37.87 -20.89
N GLU A 171 0.82 36.59 -20.80
CA GLU A 171 1.00 35.60 -21.86
C GLU A 171 -0.34 35.09 -22.39
N TYR A 172 -0.58 35.29 -23.70
CA TYR A 172 -1.70 34.69 -24.42
C TYR A 172 -1.38 33.23 -24.78
N ILE A 173 -2.24 32.32 -24.34
CA ILE A 173 -2.10 30.88 -24.55
C ILE A 173 -3.38 30.36 -25.22
N ILE A 174 -3.21 29.73 -26.39
CA ILE A 174 -4.31 29.02 -27.05
C ILE A 174 -4.67 27.81 -26.21
N MET A 175 -5.91 27.74 -25.76
CA MET A 175 -6.39 26.69 -24.86
C MET A 175 -7.32 25.69 -25.56
N GLY A 176 -7.80 25.99 -26.76
CA GLY A 176 -8.57 25.07 -27.55
C GLY A 176 -8.69 25.48 -28.99
N VAL A 177 -8.82 24.49 -29.87
CA VAL A 177 -8.87 24.65 -31.32
C VAL A 177 -9.88 23.68 -31.93
N GLN A 178 -10.48 24.10 -33.05
CA GLN A 178 -11.33 23.26 -33.88
C GLN A 178 -10.84 23.30 -35.34
N HIS A 179 -10.81 22.16 -36.01
CA HIS A 179 -10.54 22.10 -37.45
C HIS A 179 -11.75 22.61 -38.25
N LYS A 180 -11.52 23.46 -39.26
CA LYS A 180 -12.59 24.12 -40.03
C LYS A 180 -13.46 23.13 -40.83
N TYR A 181 -12.85 22.07 -41.35
CA TYR A 181 -13.50 21.15 -42.31
C TYR A 181 -13.73 19.72 -41.79
N LEU A 182 -13.05 19.33 -40.72
CA LEU A 182 -13.03 17.96 -40.18
C LEU A 182 -13.54 18.01 -38.74
N PRO A 183 -14.17 16.95 -38.22
CA PRO A 183 -14.78 16.95 -36.89
C PRO A 183 -13.73 16.80 -35.77
N TYR A 184 -12.64 17.58 -35.84
CA TYR A 184 -11.52 17.51 -34.91
C TYR A 184 -11.54 18.70 -33.96
N TYR A 185 -11.46 18.40 -32.68
CA TYR A 185 -11.55 19.33 -31.58
C TYR A 185 -10.37 19.07 -30.65
N THR A 186 -9.81 20.12 -30.06
CA THR A 186 -8.72 19.95 -29.12
C THR A 186 -8.77 20.98 -28.00
N VAL A 187 -8.26 20.59 -26.82
CA VAL A 187 -8.06 21.48 -25.67
C VAL A 187 -6.70 21.24 -25.03
N GLN A 188 -6.06 22.30 -24.58
CA GLN A 188 -4.75 22.27 -23.94
C GLN A 188 -4.84 22.08 -22.41
N TYR A 189 -5.94 22.56 -21.80
CA TYR A 189 -6.20 22.34 -20.37
C TYR A 189 -6.69 20.91 -20.12
N HIS A 190 -6.79 20.54 -18.84
CA HIS A 190 -7.19 19.20 -18.41
C HIS A 190 -8.63 19.20 -17.88
N PRO A 191 -9.64 18.97 -18.75
CA PRO A 191 -11.04 18.91 -18.33
C PRO A 191 -11.31 17.80 -17.31
N GLU A 192 -10.44 16.79 -17.21
CA GLU A 192 -10.57 15.65 -16.31
C GLU A 192 -10.08 15.87 -14.87
N SER A 193 -9.37 16.97 -14.62
CA SER A 193 -8.83 17.29 -13.29
C SER A 193 -9.94 17.60 -12.29
N VAL A 194 -9.74 17.25 -11.02
CA VAL A 194 -10.72 17.42 -9.93
C VAL A 194 -11.19 18.88 -9.75
N GLU A 195 -10.32 19.87 -9.97
CA GLU A 195 -10.64 21.30 -9.81
C GLU A 195 -11.07 21.99 -11.11
N SER A 196 -11.18 21.27 -12.24
CA SER A 196 -11.69 21.83 -13.48
C SER A 196 -13.22 21.96 -13.45
N GLU A 197 -13.74 23.14 -13.81
CA GLU A 197 -15.18 23.36 -13.90
C GLU A 197 -15.77 22.71 -15.16
N TYR A 198 -17.04 22.31 -15.10
CA TYR A 198 -17.82 21.79 -16.24
C TYR A 198 -17.31 20.50 -16.91
N SER A 199 -16.53 19.66 -16.22
CA SER A 199 -16.00 18.38 -16.77
C SER A 199 -17.08 17.48 -17.39
N ASP A 200 -18.15 17.20 -16.65
CA ASP A 200 -19.27 16.38 -17.14
C ASP A 200 -19.89 16.98 -18.41
N THR A 201 -20.24 18.27 -18.37
CA THR A 201 -20.83 19.01 -19.49
C THR A 201 -19.92 18.98 -20.73
N PHE A 202 -18.62 19.15 -20.55
CA PHE A 202 -17.63 19.12 -21.62
C PHE A 202 -17.61 17.77 -22.36
N PHE A 203 -17.53 16.66 -21.63
CA PHE A 203 -17.54 15.32 -22.23
C PHE A 203 -18.93 14.96 -22.80
N GLU A 204 -20.03 15.42 -22.19
CA GLU A 204 -21.38 15.29 -22.75
C GLU A 204 -21.52 16.04 -24.08
N ASN A 205 -20.95 17.23 -24.21
CA ASN A 205 -20.95 17.99 -25.46
C ASN A 205 -20.20 17.24 -26.56
N PHE A 206 -19.02 16.69 -26.28
CA PHE A 206 -18.29 15.88 -27.26
C PHE A 206 -19.07 14.63 -27.69
N ARG A 207 -19.75 13.96 -26.74
CA ARG A 207 -20.68 12.86 -27.04
C ARG A 207 -21.82 13.30 -27.97
N ASN A 208 -22.43 14.45 -27.71
CA ASN A 208 -23.53 14.97 -28.51
C ASN A 208 -23.08 15.36 -29.94
N ILE A 209 -21.89 15.96 -30.07
CA ILE A 209 -21.23 16.22 -31.36
C ILE A 209 -21.07 14.90 -32.12
N THR A 210 -20.58 13.86 -31.44
CA THR A 210 -20.35 12.53 -32.05
C THR A 210 -21.65 11.95 -32.61
N LEU A 211 -22.72 11.94 -31.81
CA LEU A 211 -24.01 11.40 -32.22
C LEU A 211 -24.58 12.16 -33.43
N LYS A 212 -24.58 13.48 -33.36
CA LYS A 212 -25.04 14.36 -34.45
C LYS A 212 -24.24 14.15 -35.73
N TYR A 213 -22.93 13.94 -35.63
CA TYR A 213 -22.07 13.69 -36.79
C TYR A 213 -22.38 12.34 -37.45
N ASN A 214 -22.51 11.28 -36.65
CA ASN A 214 -22.73 9.92 -37.16
C ASN A 214 -24.13 9.75 -37.78
N GLU A 215 -25.15 10.42 -37.23
CA GLU A 215 -26.49 10.49 -37.82
C GLU A 215 -26.47 11.12 -39.22
N ASN A 216 -25.79 12.26 -39.37
CA ASN A 216 -25.71 13.00 -40.64
C ASN A 216 -24.93 12.25 -41.73
N LYS A 217 -23.93 11.45 -41.36
CA LYS A 217 -23.06 10.73 -42.30
C LYS A 217 -23.54 9.32 -42.65
N LYS A 218 -24.71 8.89 -42.15
CA LYS A 218 -25.26 7.54 -42.35
C LYS A 218 -24.22 6.42 -42.06
N ARG A 219 -23.35 6.62 -41.06
CA ARG A 219 -22.51 5.52 -40.55
C ARG A 219 -23.46 4.55 -39.85
N ASN A 220 -24.00 3.58 -40.60
CA ASN A 220 -24.80 2.48 -40.06
C ASN A 220 -23.85 1.56 -39.29
N LEU A 221 -23.55 1.95 -38.06
CA LEU A 221 -22.80 1.10 -37.14
C LEU A 221 -23.77 0.04 -36.63
N LEU A 222 -23.60 -1.19 -37.12
CA LEU A 222 -24.26 -2.37 -36.60
C LEU A 222 -24.08 -2.37 -35.07
N LYS A 223 -25.20 -2.47 -34.34
CA LYS A 223 -25.20 -2.81 -32.92
C LYS A 223 -24.20 -3.95 -32.71
N ILE A 224 -23.08 -3.67 -32.07
CA ILE A 224 -22.16 -4.74 -31.66
C ILE A 224 -22.93 -5.61 -30.68
N LEU A 225 -23.18 -6.84 -31.10
CA LEU A 225 -23.61 -7.94 -30.26
C LEU A 225 -22.62 -8.06 -29.12
N LYS A 226 -23.14 -8.07 -27.89
CA LYS A 226 -22.39 -8.26 -26.63
C LYS A 226 -21.69 -9.63 -26.51
N ASP A 227 -21.59 -10.38 -27.61
CA ASP A 227 -21.27 -11.81 -27.59
C ASP A 227 -19.80 -12.13 -27.87
N ASP A 228 -18.99 -11.17 -28.35
CA ASP A 228 -17.58 -11.42 -28.70
C ASP A 228 -16.54 -10.90 -27.70
N ILE A 229 -16.95 -10.31 -26.56
CA ILE A 229 -16.01 -9.86 -25.50
C ILE A 229 -16.02 -10.78 -24.25
N ASN A 230 -16.90 -11.78 -24.20
CA ASN A 230 -17.01 -12.70 -23.04
C ASN A 230 -16.65 -14.16 -23.36
N LYS A 231 -15.56 -14.40 -24.10
CA LYS A 231 -14.95 -15.74 -24.21
C LYS A 231 -13.62 -15.80 -23.48
N THR A 232 -13.71 -15.83 -22.15
CA THR A 232 -12.92 -16.71 -21.27
C THR A 232 -13.40 -16.48 -19.85
N THR A 233 -14.49 -17.16 -19.47
CA THR A 233 -14.74 -17.45 -18.06
C THR A 233 -15.09 -18.92 -17.99
N ILE A 234 -14.05 -19.74 -17.80
CA ILE A 234 -14.21 -21.14 -17.44
C ILE A 234 -14.79 -21.14 -16.03
N SER A 235 -16.10 -21.40 -15.92
CA SER A 235 -16.74 -21.73 -14.66
C SER A 235 -16.39 -23.17 -14.30
N ILE A 236 -15.39 -23.35 -13.44
CA ILE A 236 -15.13 -24.64 -12.80
C ILE A 236 -16.21 -24.85 -11.73
N SER A 237 -17.11 -25.80 -11.98
CA SER A 237 -17.99 -26.36 -10.97
C SER A 237 -17.14 -26.98 -9.86
N ARG A 238 -17.20 -26.39 -8.66
CA ARG A 238 -16.58 -26.95 -7.46
C ARG A 238 -17.35 -28.19 -7.03
N ASN A 239 -16.71 -29.35 -7.11
CA ASN A 239 -17.09 -30.48 -6.29
C ASN A 239 -16.96 -30.08 -4.82
N ILE A 240 -18.04 -30.30 -4.08
CA ILE A 240 -18.15 -30.05 -2.64
C ILE A 240 -17.22 -31.04 -1.95
N CYS A 241 -16.05 -30.55 -1.55
CA CYS A 241 -15.21 -31.20 -0.55
C CYS A 241 -15.51 -30.53 0.79
N SER A 242 -15.72 -31.32 1.85
CA SER A 242 -15.98 -30.83 3.22
C SER A 242 -15.04 -29.67 3.59
N PRO A 243 -15.53 -28.53 4.12
CA PRO A 243 -14.71 -27.35 4.33
C PRO A 243 -13.63 -27.61 5.38
N TYR A 244 -12.37 -27.47 4.98
CA TYR A 244 -11.24 -27.29 5.89
C TYR A 244 -11.54 -26.13 6.83
N LYS A 245 -11.13 -26.26 8.09
CA LYS A 245 -11.31 -25.25 9.14
C LYS A 245 -9.97 -24.94 9.80
N TRP A 246 -9.48 -23.75 9.55
CA TRP A 246 -8.43 -23.10 10.33
C TRP A 246 -9.09 -22.23 11.38
N LYS A 247 -8.48 -22.15 12.56
CA LYS A 247 -8.99 -21.39 13.68
C LYS A 247 -8.04 -20.23 13.98
N ILE A 248 -8.55 -19.00 13.99
CA ILE A 248 -7.82 -17.88 14.60
C ILE A 248 -8.30 -17.79 16.03
N LYS A 249 -7.42 -18.07 16.98
CA LYS A 249 -7.68 -17.84 18.39
C LYS A 249 -7.31 -16.41 18.74
N ILE A 250 -8.27 -15.66 19.28
CA ILE A 250 -8.12 -14.27 19.71
C ILE A 250 -8.43 -14.19 21.20
N ILE A 251 -7.44 -13.79 22.00
CA ILE A 251 -7.61 -13.55 23.44
C ILE A 251 -7.51 -12.05 23.68
N LYS A 252 -8.63 -11.43 24.10
CA LYS A 252 -8.64 -10.02 24.54
C LYS A 252 -8.21 -9.94 26.01
N VAL A 253 -7.10 -9.26 26.26
CA VAL A 253 -6.63 -8.91 27.59
C VAL A 253 -7.17 -7.51 27.93
N VAL A 254 -7.95 -7.43 29.00
CA VAL A 254 -8.53 -6.20 29.56
C VAL A 254 -7.92 -5.91 30.94
N GLY A 255 -8.27 -4.79 31.56
CA GLY A 255 -7.83 -4.47 32.93
C GLY A 255 -6.36 -4.06 33.05
N ILE A 256 -5.77 -3.56 31.96
CA ILE A 256 -4.41 -3.01 31.95
C ILE A 256 -4.49 -1.62 32.59
N LYS A 257 -3.76 -1.39 33.69
CA LYS A 257 -3.78 -0.11 34.42
C LYS A 257 -2.92 0.93 33.73
N ASN A 258 -1.71 0.55 33.30
CA ASN A 258 -0.82 1.50 32.67
C ASN A 258 -1.27 1.84 31.25
N ASN A 259 -0.93 3.04 30.80
CA ASN A 259 -1.20 3.45 29.42
C ASN A 259 -0.32 2.60 28.49
N LEU A 260 -0.92 1.91 27.52
CA LEU A 260 -0.19 1.07 26.57
C LEU A 260 0.94 1.82 25.85
N CYS A 261 0.86 3.14 25.64
CA CYS A 261 1.93 3.91 25.00
C CYS A 261 3.19 4.02 25.84
N MET A 262 3.08 3.90 27.15
CA MET A 262 4.23 3.93 28.05
C MET A 262 4.93 2.58 28.13
N ILE A 263 4.18 1.49 27.95
CA ILE A 263 4.67 0.13 28.15
C ILE A 263 4.86 -0.65 26.85
N SER A 264 4.45 -0.13 25.69
CA SER A 264 4.54 -0.81 24.38
C SER A 264 5.98 -1.19 24.01
N TYR A 265 6.95 -0.34 24.34
CA TYR A 265 8.37 -0.64 24.16
C TYR A 265 8.78 -1.88 24.98
N ASP A 266 8.43 -1.93 26.28
CA ASP A 266 8.80 -3.06 27.14
C ASP A 266 8.02 -4.33 26.77
N ILE A 267 6.78 -4.20 26.31
CA ILE A 267 6.00 -5.28 25.75
C ILE A 267 6.74 -5.89 24.55
N PHE A 268 7.10 -5.08 23.55
CA PHE A 268 7.82 -5.57 22.36
C PHE A 268 9.18 -6.17 22.74
N LYS A 269 9.92 -5.46 23.59
CA LYS A 269 11.23 -5.87 24.08
C LYS A 269 11.18 -7.22 24.79
N ASN A 270 10.25 -7.44 25.71
CA ASN A 270 10.26 -8.65 26.54
C ASN A 270 9.60 -9.86 25.86
N ILE A 271 8.67 -9.64 24.93
CA ILE A 271 7.88 -10.72 24.31
C ILE A 271 8.47 -11.14 22.95
N PHE A 272 8.82 -10.19 22.08
CA PHE A 272 9.20 -10.49 20.69
C PHE A 272 10.69 -10.34 20.40
N PHE A 273 11.37 -9.40 21.06
CA PHE A 273 12.78 -9.05 20.77
C PHE A 273 13.81 -9.71 21.72
N GLY A 274 13.57 -9.67 23.03
CA GLY A 274 14.59 -9.73 24.09
C GLY A 274 14.96 -11.11 24.63
N LYS A 275 14.33 -12.20 24.17
CA LYS A 275 14.75 -13.57 24.52
C LYS A 275 15.67 -14.21 23.47
N ARG A 276 15.66 -13.71 22.23
CA ARG A 276 16.43 -14.22 21.07
C ARG A 276 16.65 -13.09 20.08
N LYS A 277 17.66 -12.23 20.31
CA LYS A 277 17.96 -11.05 19.44
C LYS A 277 18.17 -11.41 17.96
N GLU A 278 18.43 -12.69 17.68
CA GLU A 278 18.64 -13.23 16.34
C GLU A 278 17.34 -13.61 15.60
N ASN A 279 16.18 -13.48 16.25
CA ASN A 279 14.89 -13.76 15.63
C ASN A 279 14.37 -12.56 14.84
N ILE A 280 13.90 -12.83 13.63
CA ILE A 280 13.23 -11.85 12.80
C ILE A 280 11.94 -11.41 13.50
N SER A 281 11.83 -10.11 13.78
CA SER A 281 10.70 -9.52 14.52
C SER A 281 10.34 -8.15 13.98
N PHE A 282 9.08 -7.74 14.18
CA PHE A 282 8.56 -6.47 13.70
C PHE A 282 7.62 -5.82 14.70
N TRP A 283 7.61 -4.50 14.68
CA TRP A 283 6.64 -3.66 15.37
C TRP A 283 6.16 -2.57 14.41
N LEU A 284 4.87 -2.59 14.06
CA LEU A 284 4.18 -1.53 13.36
C LEU A 284 3.50 -0.62 14.39
N ASP A 285 4.10 0.53 14.67
CA ASP A 285 3.68 1.51 15.67
C ASP A 285 3.02 2.71 15.01
N SER A 286 1.69 2.75 15.04
CA SER A 286 0.91 3.78 14.38
C SER A 286 0.29 4.86 15.31
N ASN A 287 0.63 4.88 16.60
CA ASN A 287 -0.36 5.35 17.59
C ASN A 287 0.00 6.58 18.45
N ASN A 288 1.26 7.04 18.50
CA ASN A 288 1.62 8.17 19.38
C ASN A 288 0.94 9.49 19.01
N GLU A 289 0.58 9.69 17.75
CA GLU A 289 -0.01 10.95 17.30
C GLU A 289 -1.49 11.07 17.70
N ILE A 290 -2.25 9.97 17.60
CA ILE A 290 -3.65 9.89 18.06
C ILE A 290 -3.75 10.27 19.54
N LEU A 291 -2.84 9.77 20.37
CA LEU A 291 -2.85 10.03 21.80
C LEU A 291 -2.45 11.47 22.15
N TYR A 292 -1.57 12.10 21.37
CA TYR A 292 -1.26 13.51 21.53
C TYR A 292 -2.51 14.38 21.31
N GLN A 293 -3.25 14.10 20.23
CA GLN A 293 -4.47 14.82 19.90
C GLN A 293 -5.59 14.63 20.94
N ILE A 294 -5.80 13.40 21.43
CA ILE A 294 -6.80 13.12 22.48
C ILE A 294 -6.49 13.88 23.78
N LYS A 295 -5.21 13.98 24.17
CA LYS A 295 -4.79 14.71 25.38
C LYS A 295 -5.09 16.21 25.28
N ASN A 296 -4.77 16.84 24.15
CA ASN A 296 -5.01 18.28 23.94
C ASN A 296 -6.50 18.67 23.96
N ASN A 297 -7.39 17.79 23.48
CA ASN A 297 -8.82 18.08 23.48
C ASN A 297 -9.48 17.92 24.85
N LYS A 298 -8.98 17.04 25.71
CA LYS A 298 -9.45 16.96 27.11
C LYS A 298 -9.11 18.23 27.88
N SER A 299 -7.99 18.89 27.58
CA SER A 299 -7.62 20.19 28.14
C SER A 299 -8.37 21.38 27.54
N GLN A 300 -9.01 21.24 26.37
CA GLN A 300 -9.83 22.29 25.74
C GLN A 300 -11.34 22.19 26.06
N LYS A 301 -11.82 21.14 26.74
CA LYS A 301 -13.24 20.98 27.12
C LYS A 301 -13.67 21.76 28.37
N ILE A 302 -13.16 22.98 28.56
CA ILE A 302 -13.71 23.98 29.48
C ILE A 302 -13.94 25.29 28.71
N SER A 303 -14.83 25.24 27.72
CA SER A 303 -15.52 26.41 27.18
C SER A 303 -16.72 25.89 26.39
N ASN A 304 -17.91 26.11 26.93
CA ASN A 304 -19.16 25.85 26.23
C ASN A 304 -19.28 26.85 25.07
N ASP A 305 -18.98 26.42 23.85
CA ASP A 305 -19.54 27.05 22.65
C ASP A 305 -19.75 26.00 21.56
N ASN A 306 -21.00 25.94 21.09
CA ASN A 306 -21.46 25.05 20.04
C ASN A 306 -20.98 25.58 18.68
N ASN A 307 -19.95 24.97 18.08
CA ASN A 307 -19.68 25.09 16.65
C ASN A 307 -19.15 23.76 16.08
N THR A 308 -19.79 23.30 15.01
CA THR A 308 -19.86 21.92 14.48
C THR A 308 -18.76 21.53 13.46
N SER A 309 -17.57 22.14 13.50
CA SER A 309 -16.50 21.83 12.53
C SER A 309 -15.27 21.06 13.07
N LEU A 310 -15.12 20.92 14.40
CA LEU A 310 -13.92 20.32 15.02
C LEU A 310 -14.09 18.86 15.48
N GLN A 311 -15.27 18.28 15.36
CA GLN A 311 -15.56 16.92 15.84
C GLN A 311 -15.13 15.80 14.86
N TYR A 312 -14.93 16.13 13.57
CA TYR A 312 -14.71 15.14 12.51
C TYR A 312 -13.27 14.61 12.41
N ASP A 313 -12.24 15.42 12.70
CA ASP A 313 -10.84 14.99 12.50
C ASP A 313 -10.39 13.85 13.44
N HIS A 314 -10.97 13.75 14.64
CA HIS A 314 -10.61 12.68 15.59
C HIS A 314 -11.17 11.31 15.20
N ALA A 315 -12.35 11.26 14.58
CA ALA A 315 -12.95 9.99 14.18
C ALA A 315 -12.16 9.30 13.06
N ASP A 316 -11.59 10.09 12.13
CA ASP A 316 -10.84 9.56 10.98
C ASP A 316 -9.47 9.02 11.38
N LEU A 317 -8.74 9.70 12.27
CA LEU A 317 -7.46 9.19 12.80
C LEU A 317 -7.67 7.93 13.66
N ILE A 318 -8.69 7.93 14.54
CA ILE A 318 -9.03 6.76 15.36
C ILE A 318 -9.48 5.58 14.49
N THR A 319 -10.04 5.80 13.29
CA THR A 319 -10.43 4.69 12.40
C THR A 319 -9.28 4.16 11.56
N ASN A 320 -8.32 5.01 11.18
CA ASN A 320 -7.25 4.66 10.25
C ASN A 320 -6.02 4.02 10.93
N THR A 321 -5.65 4.48 12.13
CA THR A 321 -4.42 4.05 12.83
C THR A 321 -4.69 3.52 14.24
N ARG A 322 -5.84 2.89 14.51
CA ARG A 322 -6.20 2.46 15.87
C ARG A 322 -5.22 1.46 16.53
N PHE A 323 -4.72 0.51 15.74
CA PHE A 323 -4.08 -0.69 16.23
C PHE A 323 -2.61 -0.72 15.88
N SER A 324 -1.76 -0.95 16.88
CA SER A 324 -0.33 -1.26 16.65
C SER A 324 -0.15 -2.78 16.62
N TYR A 325 0.67 -3.28 15.70
CA TYR A 325 0.88 -4.72 15.51
C TYR A 325 2.32 -5.10 15.83
N MET A 326 2.48 -6.19 16.58
CA MET A 326 3.79 -6.74 16.96
C MET A 326 3.82 -8.24 16.66
N GLY A 327 4.96 -8.72 16.19
CA GLY A 327 5.14 -10.14 15.89
C GLY A 327 6.58 -10.54 15.69
N ASN A 328 6.80 -11.84 15.59
CA ASN A 328 8.08 -12.42 15.18
C ASN A 328 7.86 -13.68 14.33
N LEU A 329 8.95 -14.26 13.83
CA LEU A 329 8.93 -15.45 13.01
C LEU A 329 8.88 -16.76 13.82
N ASP A 330 8.75 -16.71 15.16
CA ASP A 330 8.69 -17.95 15.94
C ASP A 330 7.35 -18.69 15.72
N GLY A 331 7.40 -20.01 15.88
CA GLY A 331 6.29 -20.92 15.61
C GLY A 331 6.61 -21.86 14.46
N ILE A 332 5.82 -22.92 14.35
CA ILE A 332 5.94 -23.96 13.33
C ILE A 332 5.38 -23.47 11.99
N LEU A 333 4.33 -22.64 12.04
CA LEU A 333 3.62 -22.08 10.89
C LEU A 333 4.17 -20.71 10.44
N GLY A 334 5.13 -20.16 11.17
CA GLY A 334 5.79 -18.90 10.81
C GLY A 334 6.57 -19.06 9.51
N ASP A 335 6.35 -18.15 8.56
CA ASP A 335 7.14 -18.11 7.33
C ASP A 335 7.54 -16.68 6.96
N ILE A 336 8.59 -16.58 6.15
CA ILE A 336 9.08 -15.31 5.62
C ILE A 336 9.32 -15.44 4.13
N ILE A 337 8.93 -14.42 3.40
CA ILE A 337 9.06 -14.34 1.95
C ILE A 337 10.09 -13.28 1.63
N GLU A 338 11.05 -13.63 0.78
CA GLU A 338 12.09 -12.73 0.29
C GLU A 338 12.05 -12.66 -1.22
N TYR A 339 12.21 -11.46 -1.75
CA TYR A 339 12.23 -11.21 -3.19
C TYR A 339 13.58 -10.63 -3.59
N TYR A 340 14.27 -11.30 -4.51
CA TYR A 340 15.59 -10.96 -5.01
C TYR A 340 15.59 -10.69 -6.51
N ILE A 341 16.63 -9.99 -6.96
CA ILE A 341 16.93 -9.79 -8.38
C ILE A 341 18.18 -10.60 -8.73
N ASP A 342 18.11 -11.44 -9.75
CA ASP A 342 19.28 -12.09 -10.35
C ASP A 342 19.84 -11.17 -11.45
N GLY A 343 21.02 -10.60 -11.21
CA GLY A 343 21.59 -9.50 -11.99
C GLY A 343 23.03 -9.73 -12.44
N LYS A 344 23.30 -10.77 -13.23
CA LYS A 344 24.60 -10.90 -13.93
C LYS A 344 24.54 -10.96 -15.45
N ASP A 345 23.40 -11.28 -16.07
CA ASP A 345 23.29 -11.30 -17.52
C ASP A 345 22.40 -10.16 -18.04
N ASN A 346 23.02 -9.24 -18.78
CA ASN A 346 22.43 -8.06 -19.44
C ASN A 346 21.26 -8.36 -20.41
N ILE A 347 20.80 -9.60 -20.49
CA ILE A 347 19.83 -10.10 -21.48
C ILE A 347 18.59 -10.73 -20.80
N SER A 348 18.64 -11.13 -19.51
CA SER A 348 17.45 -11.55 -18.76
C SER A 348 17.66 -11.46 -17.25
N ALA A 349 17.12 -10.43 -16.59
CA ALA A 349 17.01 -10.45 -15.13
C ALA A 349 15.92 -11.47 -14.76
N ASN A 350 16.30 -12.55 -14.08
CA ASN A 350 15.31 -13.43 -13.46
C ASN A 350 15.02 -12.88 -12.06
N THR A 351 13.75 -12.84 -11.67
CA THR A 351 13.43 -12.57 -10.26
C THR A 351 13.41 -13.88 -9.50
N LEU A 352 13.72 -13.83 -8.22
CA LEU A 352 13.75 -15.00 -7.35
C LEU A 352 12.91 -14.73 -6.11
N LEU A 353 11.87 -15.52 -5.91
CA LEU A 353 11.04 -15.50 -4.73
C LEU A 353 11.41 -16.70 -3.86
N LEU A 354 11.85 -16.42 -2.64
CA LEU A 354 12.23 -17.42 -1.65
C LEU A 354 11.19 -17.42 -0.53
N ASN A 355 10.61 -18.57 -0.25
CA ASN A 355 9.85 -18.79 0.99
C ASN A 355 10.76 -19.52 1.97
N LEU A 356 10.99 -18.93 3.14
CA LEU A 356 11.85 -19.46 4.18
C LEU A 356 11.07 -19.85 5.43
N ARG A 357 11.44 -20.98 6.02
CA ARG A 357 10.92 -21.43 7.32
C ARG A 357 12.03 -21.82 8.25
N LYS A 358 11.87 -21.46 9.52
CA LYS A 358 12.85 -21.76 10.56
C LYS A 358 12.81 -23.26 10.89
N ARG A 359 13.93 -23.96 10.68
CA ARG A 359 14.10 -25.38 11.08
C ARG A 359 14.13 -25.50 12.60
N ARG A 360 13.45 -26.53 13.14
CA ARG A 360 13.63 -26.98 14.53
C ARG A 360 14.82 -27.95 14.61
N LYS A 361 15.57 -27.92 15.72
CA LYS A 361 16.62 -28.91 16.01
C LYS A 361 16.03 -30.32 15.91
N GLU A 362 16.53 -31.14 14.98
CA GLU A 362 16.48 -32.59 15.16
C GLU A 362 17.31 -32.91 16.41
N LYS A 363 16.85 -33.84 17.26
CA LYS A 363 17.63 -34.36 18.38
C LYS A 363 18.86 -35.09 17.82
N TYR A 364 19.89 -34.35 17.42
CA TYR A 364 21.20 -34.93 17.14
C TYR A 364 21.76 -35.46 18.46
N ASP A 365 22.26 -36.69 18.40
CA ASP A 365 22.66 -37.55 19.50
C ASP A 365 23.45 -36.83 20.61
N ILE A 366 23.06 -37.13 21.86
CA ILE A 366 23.57 -36.57 23.12
C ILE A 366 25.05 -36.93 23.41
N ASN A 367 25.78 -37.54 22.46
CA ASN A 367 27.11 -38.07 22.73
C ASN A 367 28.29 -37.16 22.37
N ASN A 368 28.08 -35.97 21.79
CA ASN A 368 29.18 -35.00 21.61
C ASN A 368 28.96 -33.74 22.46
N LYS A 369 29.71 -33.67 23.56
CA LYS A 369 29.97 -32.44 24.31
C LYS A 369 30.78 -31.48 23.42
N SER A 370 30.09 -30.61 22.69
CA SER A 370 30.70 -29.38 22.17
C SER A 370 29.67 -28.25 22.20
N ASP A 371 29.98 -27.26 23.04
CA ASP A 371 29.47 -25.89 23.09
C ASP A 371 27.98 -25.61 22.87
N LYS A 372 27.29 -25.32 23.98
CA LYS A 372 25.93 -24.78 24.06
C LYS A 372 25.79 -23.31 23.59
N SER A 373 26.81 -22.70 22.98
CA SER A 373 26.88 -21.23 22.86
C SER A 373 26.50 -20.62 21.52
N ASN A 374 26.32 -21.37 20.42
CA ASN A 374 25.94 -20.78 19.13
C ASN A 374 24.70 -21.48 18.53
N GLU A 375 23.51 -21.01 18.91
CA GLU A 375 22.22 -21.47 18.37
C GLU A 375 21.88 -20.72 17.07
N TYR A 376 22.26 -21.25 15.91
CA TYR A 376 21.94 -20.61 14.63
C TYR A 376 20.51 -20.90 14.16
N ASN A 377 19.78 -19.87 13.72
CA ASN A 377 18.49 -19.98 13.04
C ASN A 377 18.72 -20.47 11.59
N ILE A 378 18.53 -21.77 11.34
CA ILE A 378 18.64 -22.37 9.99
C ILE A 378 17.27 -22.30 9.29
N TYR A 379 17.26 -22.01 7.99
CA TYR A 379 16.04 -21.87 7.20
C TYR A 379 15.97 -22.83 6.01
N ASP A 380 14.81 -23.43 5.77
CA ASP A 380 14.49 -24.16 4.53
C ASP A 380 14.22 -23.18 3.40
N ILE A 381 14.79 -23.39 2.21
CA ILE A 381 14.63 -22.50 1.04
C ILE A 381 13.71 -23.16 0.01
N HIS A 382 12.61 -22.49 -0.36
CA HIS A 382 11.75 -22.92 -1.46
C HIS A 382 11.81 -21.94 -2.64
N TYR A 383 12.16 -22.46 -3.81
CA TYR A 383 12.23 -21.74 -5.08
C TYR A 383 10.88 -21.74 -5.80
N MET A 384 10.45 -20.61 -6.33
CA MET A 384 9.20 -20.50 -7.07
C MET A 384 9.43 -20.35 -8.59
N SER A 385 8.72 -21.13 -9.40
CA SER A 385 8.93 -21.21 -10.86
C SER A 385 8.25 -20.06 -11.65
N LYS A 386 8.83 -19.76 -12.81
CA LYS A 386 8.83 -18.47 -13.55
C LYS A 386 7.51 -17.90 -14.08
N GLU A 387 6.38 -18.62 -14.11
CA GLU A 387 5.17 -18.08 -14.77
C GLU A 387 4.35 -17.11 -13.91
N ASN A 388 4.53 -17.12 -12.58
CA ASN A 388 3.74 -16.30 -11.64
C ASN A 388 4.60 -15.60 -10.57
N ASN A 389 5.85 -15.23 -10.88
CA ASN A 389 6.80 -14.71 -9.89
C ASN A 389 6.52 -13.25 -9.44
N CYS A 390 5.31 -13.03 -8.91
CA CYS A 390 4.80 -11.76 -8.42
C CYS A 390 4.49 -11.88 -6.93
N LEU A 391 5.36 -11.29 -6.11
CA LEU A 391 5.31 -11.35 -4.64
C LEU A 391 3.91 -11.06 -4.08
N VAL A 392 3.28 -9.98 -4.52
CA VAL A 392 1.98 -9.55 -3.99
C VAL A 392 0.83 -10.48 -4.37
N LYS A 393 0.86 -11.10 -5.56
CA LYS A 393 -0.14 -12.09 -5.96
C LYS A 393 -0.01 -13.35 -5.11
N TYR A 394 1.23 -13.82 -4.91
CA TYR A 394 1.53 -14.96 -4.07
C TYR A 394 1.05 -14.75 -2.61
N MET A 395 1.38 -13.61 -2.00
CA MET A 395 0.89 -13.28 -0.66
C MET A 395 -0.65 -13.26 -0.59
N ASN A 396 -1.31 -12.69 -1.61
CA ASN A 396 -2.77 -12.62 -1.65
C ASN A 396 -3.42 -14.00 -1.80
N GLU A 397 -2.89 -14.86 -2.66
CA GLU A 397 -3.37 -16.24 -2.83
C GLU A 397 -3.29 -17.03 -1.52
N ASN A 398 -2.17 -16.93 -0.80
CA ASN A 398 -1.99 -17.56 0.50
C ASN A 398 -3.01 -17.04 1.51
N VAL A 399 -3.16 -15.72 1.66
CA VAL A 399 -4.13 -15.15 2.62
C VAL A 399 -5.57 -15.53 2.29
N GLU A 400 -5.96 -15.48 1.01
CA GLU A 400 -7.32 -15.82 0.57
C GLU A 400 -7.64 -17.32 0.71
N TYR A 401 -6.63 -18.19 0.64
CA TYR A 401 -6.78 -19.60 0.95
C TYR A 401 -7.24 -19.82 2.40
N PHE A 402 -6.52 -19.25 3.37
CA PHE A 402 -6.89 -19.35 4.78
C PHE A 402 -8.23 -18.66 5.08
N LYS A 403 -8.48 -17.47 4.52
CA LYS A 403 -9.68 -16.69 4.77
C LYS A 403 -10.98 -17.44 4.45
N LYS A 404 -11.02 -18.23 3.37
CA LYS A 404 -12.20 -19.02 2.97
C LYS A 404 -12.53 -20.16 3.95
N GLN A 405 -11.59 -20.50 4.82
CA GLN A 405 -11.61 -21.68 5.68
C GLN A 405 -11.50 -21.30 7.16
N MET A 406 -11.65 -20.03 7.51
CA MET A 406 -11.35 -19.52 8.85
C MET A 406 -12.56 -19.46 9.77
N ILE A 407 -12.37 -19.91 11.01
CA ILE A 407 -13.28 -19.72 12.15
C ILE A 407 -12.54 -18.88 13.20
N ILE A 408 -13.25 -17.93 13.82
CA ILE A 408 -12.70 -17.12 14.90
C ILE A 408 -13.13 -17.72 16.23
N ASP A 409 -12.16 -18.04 17.08
CA ASP A 409 -12.39 -18.37 18.49
C ASP A 409 -11.97 -17.19 19.35
N TYR A 410 -12.92 -16.71 20.13
CA TYR A 410 -12.77 -15.47 20.86
C TYR A 410 -12.94 -15.69 22.35
N GLN A 411 -11.91 -15.32 23.08
CA GLN A 411 -11.84 -15.42 24.53
C GLN A 411 -11.40 -14.07 25.11
N TYR A 412 -11.65 -13.87 26.39
CA TYR A 412 -11.13 -12.72 27.11
C TYR A 412 -10.61 -13.09 28.49
N ILE A 413 -9.72 -12.25 29.00
CA ILE A 413 -9.10 -12.36 30.32
C ILE A 413 -8.86 -10.97 30.91
N ASP A 414 -9.05 -10.85 32.23
CA ASP A 414 -8.82 -9.60 32.95
C ASP A 414 -7.49 -9.65 33.70
N LEU A 415 -6.53 -8.82 33.26
CA LEU A 415 -5.19 -8.75 33.82
C LEU A 415 -5.18 -8.17 35.24
N HIS A 416 -6.10 -7.24 35.55
CA HIS A 416 -6.22 -6.65 36.88
C HIS A 416 -6.56 -7.71 37.92
N ASN A 417 -7.55 -8.55 37.60
CA ASN A 417 -7.97 -9.63 38.47
C ASN A 417 -6.84 -10.67 38.65
N LEU A 418 -6.06 -10.95 37.60
CA LEU A 418 -4.90 -11.83 37.70
C LEU A 418 -3.79 -11.29 38.62
N ILE A 419 -3.58 -9.98 38.63
CA ILE A 419 -2.58 -9.33 39.50
C ILE A 419 -3.01 -9.40 40.97
N ASN A 420 -4.29 -9.12 41.25
CA ASN A 420 -4.81 -8.99 42.61
C ASN A 420 -5.22 -10.33 43.26
N ASN A 421 -5.70 -11.32 42.48
CA ASN A 421 -6.24 -12.58 43.02
C ASN A 421 -5.17 -13.65 43.34
N LYS A 422 -3.89 -13.30 43.47
CA LYS A 422 -2.85 -14.27 43.87
C LYS A 422 -3.04 -14.85 45.29
N ASN A 423 -4.00 -14.34 46.07
CA ASN A 423 -4.38 -14.90 47.37
C ASN A 423 -5.61 -15.86 47.33
N GLU A 424 -6.23 -16.11 46.17
CA GLU A 424 -7.49 -16.88 46.06
C GLU A 424 -7.36 -18.28 45.42
N LEU A 425 -6.16 -18.86 45.40
CA LEU A 425 -6.04 -20.31 45.11
C LEU A 425 -6.60 -21.21 46.24
N GLU A 426 -7.07 -20.63 47.35
CA GLU A 426 -7.71 -21.35 48.46
C GLU A 426 -9.24 -21.16 48.62
N LYS A 427 -9.91 -20.28 47.87
CA LYS A 427 -11.36 -20.08 48.02
C LYS A 427 -12.15 -20.52 46.80
N LYS A 428 -12.52 -21.80 46.81
CA LYS A 428 -13.64 -22.32 46.02
C LYS A 428 -14.92 -21.52 46.36
N ASN A 429 -15.68 -21.23 45.30
CA ASN A 429 -17.03 -20.67 45.27
C ASN A 429 -17.15 -19.16 45.42
N ILE A 430 -17.06 -18.43 44.30
CA ILE A 430 -17.80 -17.16 44.13
C ILE A 430 -18.44 -17.14 42.75
N VAL A 431 -19.77 -17.07 42.75
CA VAL A 431 -20.63 -16.77 41.60
C VAL A 431 -20.51 -15.26 41.36
N TYR A 432 -20.03 -14.85 40.19
CA TYR A 432 -20.04 -13.43 39.80
C TYR A 432 -21.39 -13.06 39.20
N THR A 433 -22.11 -12.17 39.87
CA THR A 433 -23.25 -11.43 39.35
C THR A 433 -22.78 -10.29 38.45
N ASN A 434 -23.39 -10.15 37.26
CA ASN A 434 -23.14 -9.05 36.32
C ASN A 434 -23.53 -7.69 36.94
N GLN A 435 -22.55 -6.98 37.49
CA GLN A 435 -22.57 -5.53 37.66
C GLN A 435 -21.15 -5.04 37.42
N ASP A 436 -20.89 -4.62 36.17
CA ASP A 436 -19.92 -3.58 35.76
C ASP A 436 -19.86 -3.59 34.21
N ILE A 437 -21.00 -3.28 33.60
CA ILE A 437 -21.10 -2.84 32.21
C ILE A 437 -21.96 -1.59 32.25
N GLU A 438 -21.33 -0.42 32.27
CA GLU A 438 -21.90 0.87 31.88
C GLU A 438 -20.70 1.83 31.78
N SER A 439 -20.21 2.15 30.58
CA SER A 439 -20.71 3.32 29.87
C SER A 439 -20.52 3.21 28.35
N ASP A 440 -21.62 2.97 27.63
CA ASP A 440 -21.90 3.56 26.32
C ASP A 440 -23.44 3.66 26.20
N THR A 441 -23.91 4.81 25.74
CA THR A 441 -25.21 5.44 26.04
C THR A 441 -26.48 4.86 25.38
N TYR A 442 -27.60 4.96 26.10
CA TYR A 442 -29.02 5.07 25.68
C TYR A 442 -29.50 4.20 24.49
N ILE A 443 -30.32 3.16 24.79
CA ILE A 443 -31.68 2.92 24.25
C ILE A 443 -32.27 1.62 24.85
N ASN A 444 -33.42 1.79 25.50
CA ASN A 444 -34.52 0.86 25.83
C ASN A 444 -34.21 -0.58 26.27
N GLN A 445 -34.27 -0.77 27.60
CA GLN A 445 -34.68 -2.00 28.26
C GLN A 445 -36.13 -2.36 27.89
N HIS A 446 -36.38 -3.59 27.43
CA HIS A 446 -37.50 -4.40 27.90
C HIS A 446 -37.40 -5.86 27.41
N LYS A 447 -37.62 -6.77 28.36
CA LYS A 447 -37.88 -8.22 28.25
C LYS A 447 -36.71 -9.10 27.82
N TYR A 448 -36.12 -9.80 28.79
CA TYR A 448 -35.99 -11.27 28.78
C TYR A 448 -35.62 -11.75 30.20
N ASN A 449 -36.63 -11.84 31.06
CA ASN A 449 -36.59 -12.68 32.27
C ASN A 449 -37.77 -13.64 32.17
N ASN A 450 -37.49 -14.87 31.77
CA ASN A 450 -38.14 -16.10 32.22
C ASN A 450 -37.57 -17.26 31.41
N ILE A 451 -37.42 -18.41 32.07
CA ILE A 451 -36.79 -19.66 31.63
C ILE A 451 -35.30 -19.74 32.00
N CYS A 452 -35.03 -19.94 33.29
CA CYS A 452 -33.92 -20.78 33.77
C CYS A 452 -34.15 -21.15 35.25
N GLU A 453 -35.30 -21.76 35.55
CA GLU A 453 -35.47 -22.59 36.74
C GLU A 453 -36.08 -23.91 36.29
N LYS A 454 -35.21 -24.93 36.19
CA LYS A 454 -35.46 -26.38 36.18
C LYS A 454 -34.44 -27.05 35.27
N GLN A 455 -33.29 -27.40 35.83
CA GLN A 455 -32.59 -28.68 35.58
C GLN A 455 -31.29 -28.74 36.41
N GLU A 456 -31.39 -28.51 37.73
CA GLU A 456 -30.42 -29.06 38.67
C GLU A 456 -30.90 -30.44 39.11
N ASN A 457 -30.26 -31.49 38.58
CA ASN A 457 -29.98 -32.79 39.21
C ASN A 457 -29.97 -33.90 38.15
N LYS A 458 -28.77 -34.22 37.66
CA LYS A 458 -28.23 -35.59 37.52
C LYS A 458 -26.96 -35.57 36.67
N ASN A 459 -25.86 -35.95 37.32
CA ASN A 459 -24.65 -36.62 36.80
C ASN A 459 -23.36 -36.04 37.40
N LYS A 460 -23.20 -36.26 38.71
CA LYS A 460 -21.89 -36.49 39.30
C LYS A 460 -21.45 -37.90 38.90
N ASN A 461 -20.45 -38.01 38.02
CA ASN A 461 -19.40 -39.04 37.97
C ASN A 461 -18.94 -39.33 36.52
N LYS A 462 -17.83 -38.68 36.15
CA LYS A 462 -16.72 -39.14 35.29
C LYS A 462 -16.18 -37.94 34.53
N PHE A 463 -15.08 -37.37 35.02
CA PHE A 463 -13.96 -36.89 34.20
C PHE A 463 -12.81 -36.60 35.16
N LEU A 464 -12.03 -37.65 35.42
CA LEU A 464 -10.68 -37.53 35.96
C LEU A 464 -9.74 -37.68 34.75
N ASN A 465 -9.20 -36.57 34.27
CA ASN A 465 -7.88 -36.51 33.65
C ASN A 465 -7.39 -35.05 33.73
N ASN A 466 -6.42 -34.87 34.62
CA ASN A 466 -5.82 -33.60 35.01
C ASN A 466 -4.94 -33.01 33.91
N HIS A 467 -5.31 -31.83 33.42
CA HIS A 467 -4.38 -30.74 33.17
C HIS A 467 -5.10 -29.44 33.56
N CYS A 468 -4.82 -28.93 34.76
CA CYS A 468 -5.32 -27.61 35.16
C CYS A 468 -4.68 -26.55 34.24
N ASP A 469 -5.50 -25.82 33.49
CA ASP A 469 -5.05 -24.64 32.77
C ASP A 469 -4.54 -23.59 33.77
N LYS A 470 -3.35 -23.01 33.47
CA LYS A 470 -2.70 -22.01 34.34
C LYS A 470 -3.57 -20.76 34.54
N TYR A 471 -4.37 -20.42 33.53
CA TYR A 471 -5.29 -19.29 33.54
C TYR A 471 -6.68 -19.74 33.12
N ILE A 472 -7.71 -19.10 33.67
CA ILE A 472 -9.10 -19.31 33.27
C ILE A 472 -9.46 -18.23 32.24
N PHE A 473 -9.88 -18.66 31.06
CA PHE A 473 -10.37 -17.78 29.99
C PHE A 473 -11.89 -17.80 29.96
N LEU A 474 -12.49 -16.63 29.76
CA LEU A 474 -13.93 -16.49 29.60
C LEU A 474 -14.26 -16.48 28.11
N ASN A 475 -15.25 -17.26 27.69
CA ASN A 475 -15.71 -17.28 26.30
C ASN A 475 -16.41 -15.95 25.99
N GLY A 476 -16.04 -15.33 24.87
CA GLY A 476 -16.68 -14.10 24.40
C GLY A 476 -17.52 -14.33 23.16
N ALA A 477 -18.54 -13.48 22.95
CA ALA A 477 -19.27 -13.44 21.69
C ALA A 477 -18.50 -12.59 20.66
N THR A 478 -18.28 -13.14 19.45
CA THR A 478 -17.59 -12.44 18.35
C THR A 478 -18.43 -11.30 17.78
N GLU A 479 -19.77 -11.42 17.78
CA GLU A 479 -20.73 -10.46 17.22
C GLU A 479 -20.64 -9.06 17.85
N HIS A 480 -20.17 -8.97 19.09
CA HIS A 480 -20.04 -7.70 19.82
C HIS A 480 -18.59 -7.25 20.00
N ASN A 481 -17.62 -7.99 19.44
CA ASN A 481 -16.22 -7.62 19.60
C ASN A 481 -15.79 -6.54 18.59
N ASP A 482 -15.47 -5.38 19.13
CA ASP A 482 -15.04 -4.22 18.37
C ASP A 482 -13.80 -4.51 17.51
N PHE A 483 -12.77 -5.20 18.00
CA PHE A 483 -11.58 -5.52 17.19
C PHE A 483 -11.90 -6.46 16.01
N ILE A 484 -12.64 -7.53 16.24
CA ILE A 484 -13.00 -8.51 15.19
C ILE A 484 -13.86 -7.85 14.11
N ASN A 485 -14.84 -7.05 14.51
CA ASN A 485 -15.78 -6.40 13.60
C ASN A 485 -15.26 -5.08 13.04
N ASN A 486 -14.15 -4.54 13.57
CA ASN A 486 -13.54 -3.33 13.03
C ASN A 486 -13.14 -3.53 11.57
N LYS A 487 -13.48 -2.57 10.71
CA LYS A 487 -13.21 -2.64 9.27
C LYS A 487 -11.72 -2.57 8.92
N THR A 488 -10.89 -2.03 9.81
CA THR A 488 -9.44 -1.79 9.58
C THR A 488 -8.53 -2.71 10.40
N SER A 489 -9.08 -3.61 11.23
CA SER A 489 -8.26 -4.55 11.98
C SER A 489 -7.66 -5.66 11.10
N CYS A 490 -6.41 -6.03 11.41
CA CYS A 490 -5.71 -7.15 10.80
C CYS A 490 -5.77 -8.37 11.72
N LEU A 491 -6.37 -9.45 11.24
CA LEU A 491 -6.48 -10.72 11.99
C LEU A 491 -5.41 -11.73 11.59
N MET A 492 -4.87 -11.61 10.37
CA MET A 492 -3.77 -12.40 9.83
C MET A 492 -3.27 -11.69 8.57
N GLY A 493 -1.97 -11.78 8.30
CA GLY A 493 -1.40 -11.26 7.07
C GLY A 493 0.12 -11.38 7.03
N TYR A 494 0.70 -10.77 6.02
CA TYR A 494 2.13 -10.60 5.84
C TYR A 494 2.55 -9.19 6.28
N PHE A 495 3.63 -9.08 7.03
CA PHE A 495 4.15 -7.84 7.61
C PHE A 495 5.59 -7.63 7.16
N GLY A 496 5.89 -6.48 6.57
CA GLY A 496 7.16 -6.29 5.89
C GLY A 496 7.23 -5.00 5.10
N PHE A 497 8.12 -4.98 4.11
CA PHE A 497 8.39 -3.80 3.29
C PHE A 497 8.60 -4.16 1.82
N PHE A 498 8.28 -3.19 0.95
CA PHE A 498 8.71 -3.15 -0.43
C PHE A 498 9.78 -2.07 -0.57
N ASN A 499 10.91 -2.39 -1.20
CA ASN A 499 11.80 -1.35 -1.70
C ASN A 499 11.24 -0.74 -2.97
N TYR A 500 11.73 0.45 -3.32
CA TYR A 500 11.33 1.18 -4.51
C TYR A 500 11.57 0.38 -5.81
N GLU A 501 12.66 -0.39 -5.85
CA GLU A 501 13.08 -1.22 -6.98
C GLU A 501 12.06 -2.32 -7.32
N TYR A 502 11.20 -2.72 -6.37
CA TYR A 502 10.16 -3.72 -6.61
C TYR A 502 9.30 -3.40 -7.83
N LYS A 503 8.99 -2.12 -8.06
CA LYS A 503 8.14 -1.71 -9.19
C LYS A 503 8.83 -1.92 -10.53
N TYR A 504 10.09 -1.50 -10.68
CA TYR A 504 10.82 -1.65 -11.94
C TYR A 504 10.89 -3.10 -12.37
N GLU A 505 11.19 -3.99 -11.44
CA GLU A 505 11.31 -5.42 -11.70
C GLU A 505 9.97 -6.05 -12.06
N THR A 506 8.91 -5.62 -11.38
CA THR A 506 7.56 -6.07 -11.70
C THR A 506 7.12 -5.59 -13.09
N ILE A 507 7.44 -4.36 -13.48
CA ILE A 507 7.14 -3.85 -14.83
C ILE A 507 7.98 -4.58 -15.88
N LYS A 508 9.30 -4.73 -15.64
CA LYS A 508 10.23 -5.42 -16.55
C LYS A 508 9.76 -6.83 -16.87
N ASN A 509 9.34 -7.58 -15.87
CA ASN A 509 8.84 -8.95 -16.06
C ASN A 509 7.46 -9.01 -16.71
N LEU A 510 6.53 -8.11 -16.33
CA LEU A 510 5.16 -8.15 -16.86
C LEU A 510 5.04 -7.56 -18.27
N TYR A 511 5.88 -6.60 -18.62
CA TYR A 511 5.77 -5.81 -19.86
C TYR A 511 7.03 -5.83 -20.75
N ASN A 512 8.04 -6.62 -20.38
CA ASN A 512 9.28 -6.84 -21.16
C ASN A 512 10.04 -5.54 -21.51
N THR A 513 10.09 -4.58 -20.57
CA THR A 513 10.70 -3.25 -20.76
C THR A 513 12.18 -3.24 -20.38
N LYS A 514 13.02 -2.59 -21.20
CA LYS A 514 14.47 -2.42 -20.94
C LYS A 514 14.72 -1.28 -19.94
N CYS A 515 14.60 -1.54 -18.64
CA CYS A 515 15.13 -0.62 -17.62
C CYS A 515 16.58 -0.99 -17.30
N LYS A 516 17.49 0.00 -17.25
CA LYS A 516 18.85 -0.20 -16.74
C LYS A 516 18.75 -0.61 -15.27
N GLN A 517 19.57 -1.53 -14.81
CA GLN A 517 19.59 -1.92 -13.41
C GLN A 517 20.67 -1.10 -12.70
N ILE A 518 20.40 -0.60 -11.50
CA ILE A 518 21.45 -0.05 -10.65
C ILE A 518 22.23 -1.25 -10.11
N GLU A 519 23.53 -1.30 -10.37
CA GLU A 519 24.40 -2.33 -9.79
C GLU A 519 24.36 -2.20 -8.26
N GLN A 520 23.81 -3.21 -7.59
CA GLN A 520 23.90 -3.31 -6.13
C GLN A 520 25.15 -4.13 -5.79
N GLU A 521 26.08 -3.51 -5.05
CA GLU A 521 27.31 -4.18 -4.58
C GLU A 521 27.02 -5.27 -3.53
N GLU A 522 25.89 -5.17 -2.82
CA GLU A 522 25.47 -6.10 -1.77
C GLU A 522 24.17 -6.84 -2.14
N ILE A 523 24.10 -8.11 -1.75
CA ILE A 523 22.92 -8.96 -1.91
C ILE A 523 21.87 -8.54 -0.85
N PHE A 524 21.03 -7.57 -1.18
CA PHE A 524 19.93 -7.14 -0.33
C PHE A 524 18.58 -7.58 -0.93
N PRO A 525 17.66 -8.18 -0.17
CA PRO A 525 16.33 -8.51 -0.69
C PRO A 525 15.58 -7.21 -1.03
N VAL A 526 15.00 -7.16 -2.23
CA VAL A 526 14.16 -6.05 -2.69
C VAL A 526 12.90 -5.92 -1.86
N SER A 527 12.41 -7.02 -1.28
CA SER A 527 11.25 -7.01 -0.40
C SER A 527 11.31 -8.19 0.55
N VAL A 528 10.83 -7.98 1.78
CA VAL A 528 10.79 -9.00 2.83
C VAL A 528 9.47 -8.92 3.56
N PHE A 529 8.79 -10.06 3.74
CA PHE A 529 7.49 -10.15 4.42
C PHE A 529 7.42 -11.35 5.36
N VAL A 530 7.12 -11.11 6.63
CA VAL A 530 6.94 -12.12 7.67
C VAL A 530 5.45 -12.40 7.85
N ARG A 531 5.08 -13.69 7.90
CA ARG A 531 3.78 -14.14 8.39
C ARG A 531 3.98 -14.79 9.76
N PRO A 532 3.59 -14.10 10.84
CA PRO A 532 3.71 -14.68 12.18
C PRO A 532 2.66 -15.79 12.40
N GLN A 533 3.03 -16.84 13.13
CA GLN A 533 2.05 -17.77 13.70
C GLN A 533 1.28 -17.12 14.86
N ASN A 534 2.00 -16.38 15.70
CA ASN A 534 1.48 -15.65 16.85
C ASN A 534 1.85 -14.17 16.73
N MET A 535 0.86 -13.30 16.85
CA MET A 535 1.05 -11.86 16.84
C MET A 535 0.16 -11.19 17.89
N MET A 536 0.40 -9.90 18.09
CA MET A 536 -0.34 -9.11 19.05
C MET A 536 -0.79 -7.79 18.43
N ALA A 537 -2.04 -7.42 18.71
CA ALA A 537 -2.58 -6.10 18.36
C ALA A 537 -2.85 -5.30 19.63
N LEU A 538 -2.32 -4.08 19.68
CA LEU A 538 -2.52 -3.13 20.79
C LEU A 538 -3.58 -2.12 20.40
N ASP A 539 -4.69 -2.08 21.14
CA ASP A 539 -5.74 -1.08 21.04
C ASP A 539 -5.49 0.02 22.06
N MET A 540 -4.69 1.01 21.65
CA MET A 540 -4.23 2.09 22.53
C MET A 540 -5.39 3.02 22.95
N TYR A 541 -6.46 3.05 22.15
CA TYR A 541 -7.63 3.86 22.43
C TYR A 541 -8.45 3.27 23.58
N LYS A 542 -8.73 1.95 23.55
CA LYS A 542 -9.45 1.26 24.62
C LYS A 542 -8.55 0.62 25.68
N ASN A 543 -7.24 0.80 25.59
CA ASN A 543 -6.23 0.21 26.46
C ASN A 543 -6.34 -1.32 26.58
N ASN A 544 -6.63 -2.01 25.47
CA ASN A 544 -6.76 -3.48 25.42
C ASN A 544 -5.65 -4.10 24.56
N ILE A 545 -5.29 -5.34 24.88
CA ILE A 545 -4.36 -6.15 24.06
C ILE A 545 -5.12 -7.32 23.46
N TYR A 546 -4.85 -7.64 22.20
CA TYR A 546 -5.37 -8.84 21.54
C TYR A 546 -4.20 -9.76 21.20
N LEU A 547 -4.17 -10.95 21.80
CA LEU A 547 -3.24 -12.02 21.44
C LEU A 547 -3.89 -12.86 20.33
N ILE A 548 -3.19 -13.04 19.21
CA ILE A 548 -3.75 -13.64 18.00
C ILE A 548 -2.86 -14.81 17.59
N SER A 549 -3.45 -16.00 17.50
CA SER A 549 -2.75 -17.25 17.20
C SER A 549 -3.45 -18.04 16.10
N LEU A 550 -2.68 -18.52 15.13
CA LEU A 550 -3.17 -19.46 14.12
C LEU A 550 -3.16 -20.89 14.68
N GLU A 551 -4.33 -21.50 14.79
CA GLU A 551 -4.55 -22.87 15.27
C GLU A 551 -5.18 -23.74 14.17
N PRO A 552 -4.56 -24.86 13.79
CA PRO A 552 -5.21 -25.82 12.91
C PRO A 552 -6.20 -26.72 13.66
N GLU A 553 -7.27 -27.14 13.00
CA GLU A 553 -8.08 -28.30 13.42
C GLU A 553 -7.39 -29.60 12.96
N GLU A 554 -7.48 -30.68 13.76
CA GLU A 554 -6.77 -31.95 13.50
C GLU A 554 -7.02 -32.52 12.08
N GLU A 555 -8.28 -32.61 11.67
CA GLU A 555 -8.65 -33.14 10.35
C GLU A 555 -8.18 -32.22 9.21
N SER A 556 -8.24 -30.90 9.44
CA SER A 556 -7.77 -29.88 8.52
C SER A 556 -6.25 -29.91 8.37
N PHE A 557 -5.51 -30.14 9.45
CA PHE A 557 -4.06 -30.27 9.45
C PHE A 557 -3.60 -31.54 8.73
N LYS A 558 -4.23 -32.68 9.04
CA LYS A 558 -3.94 -33.96 8.38
C LYS A 558 -4.17 -33.87 6.88
N ARG A 559 -5.31 -33.30 6.45
CA ARG A 559 -5.59 -33.10 5.02
C ARG A 559 -4.67 -32.09 4.35
N TYR A 560 -4.26 -31.04 5.06
CA TYR A 560 -3.28 -30.06 4.60
C TYR A 560 -1.91 -30.69 4.29
N LEU A 561 -1.44 -31.61 5.13
CA LEU A 561 -0.23 -32.39 4.89
C LEU A 561 -0.37 -33.30 3.66
N THR A 562 -1.44 -34.11 3.61
CA THR A 562 -1.66 -35.11 2.54
C THR A 562 -1.95 -34.51 1.17
N GLN A 563 -2.26 -33.22 1.13
CA GLN A 563 -2.47 -32.52 -0.11
C GLN A 563 -1.12 -32.17 -0.77
N GLY A 564 -0.07 -31.90 0.02
CA GLY A 564 1.29 -31.70 -0.49
C GLY A 564 1.94 -32.99 -1.03
N GLU A 565 1.60 -34.15 -0.48
CA GLU A 565 2.10 -35.43 -0.98
C GLU A 565 1.12 -36.03 -1.98
N LYS A 566 1.55 -36.25 -3.22
CA LYS A 566 0.79 -37.09 -4.15
C LYS A 566 0.47 -38.41 -3.48
N ILE A 567 -0.82 -38.73 -3.43
CA ILE A 567 -1.35 -40.06 -3.12
C ILE A 567 -0.53 -41.10 -3.91
N SER A 568 0.31 -41.84 -3.20
CA SER A 568 0.59 -43.24 -3.50
C SER A 568 0.07 -44.04 -2.32
N GLU A 569 -1.25 -44.22 -2.28
CA GLU A 569 -1.81 -45.38 -1.60
C GLU A 569 -1.41 -46.61 -2.42
N ASP A 570 -0.17 -47.05 -2.25
CA ASP A 570 0.19 -48.45 -2.22
C ASP A 570 1.66 -48.56 -1.78
N LYS A 571 1.87 -49.45 -0.80
CA LYS A 571 3.16 -49.92 -0.28
C LYS A 571 4.27 -49.88 -1.34
N PHE A 572 5.50 -49.48 -0.98
CA PHE A 572 6.68 -50.36 -1.04
C PHE A 572 7.98 -49.64 -0.59
N SER A 573 8.86 -50.48 -0.08
CA SER A 573 10.19 -50.23 0.48
C SER A 573 11.11 -49.34 -0.35
N TYR A 574 11.98 -48.61 0.38
CA TYR A 574 13.31 -48.18 -0.05
C TYR A 574 13.93 -49.19 -1.02
N VAL A 575 14.08 -48.82 -2.30
CA VAL A 575 15.09 -49.21 -3.30
C VAL A 575 14.52 -48.92 -4.71
N ASP A 576 15.30 -48.22 -5.52
CA ASP A 576 15.14 -47.96 -6.97
C ASP A 576 14.12 -46.91 -7.46
N MET A 577 14.53 -45.64 -7.47
CA MET A 577 14.12 -44.69 -8.50
C MET A 577 15.27 -43.75 -8.93
N LYS A 578 16.29 -44.34 -9.56
CA LYS A 578 17.10 -43.66 -10.60
C LYS A 578 16.70 -44.25 -11.95
N LYS A 579 15.77 -43.60 -12.65
CA LYS A 579 15.55 -43.61 -14.12
C LYS A 579 14.08 -43.29 -14.42
N ASN A 580 13.80 -42.03 -14.74
CA ASN A 580 13.15 -41.61 -15.99
C ASN A 580 12.65 -40.17 -15.87
N ASN A 581 13.28 -39.30 -16.67
CA ASN A 581 12.75 -38.00 -17.07
C ASN A 581 11.63 -38.21 -18.10
N GLN A 582 10.49 -37.53 -17.96
CA GLN A 582 9.87 -36.67 -19.00
C GLN A 582 8.44 -36.21 -18.62
N HIS A 583 8.31 -34.87 -18.53
CA HIS A 583 7.24 -33.95 -18.95
C HIS A 583 5.73 -34.14 -18.68
N ASN A 584 5.19 -33.07 -18.07
CA ASN A 584 3.98 -32.28 -18.39
C ASN A 584 2.57 -32.89 -18.23
N ASN A 585 1.83 -32.44 -17.21
CA ASN A 585 0.72 -31.48 -17.34
C ASN A 585 -0.10 -31.36 -16.03
N LEU A 586 -0.48 -30.12 -15.70
CA LEU A 586 -1.69 -29.68 -14.97
C LEU A 586 -2.03 -30.32 -13.60
N THR A 587 -1.73 -29.59 -12.52
CA THR A 587 -2.72 -29.17 -11.50
C THR A 587 -2.14 -28.01 -10.69
N ASN A 588 -2.71 -26.80 -10.84
CA ASN A 588 -2.43 -25.64 -9.99
C ASN A 588 -2.98 -25.92 -8.59
N ILE A 589 -2.10 -26.40 -7.72
CA ILE A 589 -2.39 -26.45 -6.30
C ILE A 589 -1.20 -25.80 -5.59
N PRO A 590 -1.42 -24.86 -4.64
CA PRO A 590 -0.33 -24.24 -3.90
C PRO A 590 0.26 -25.29 -2.93
N TYR A 591 1.19 -26.12 -3.43
CA TYR A 591 1.94 -27.14 -2.67
C TYR A 591 3.44 -26.83 -2.80
N GLU A 592 4.32 -27.10 -1.84
CA GLU A 592 4.28 -27.99 -0.66
C GLU A 592 4.65 -27.21 0.61
N TYR A 593 3.81 -27.25 1.64
CA TYR A 593 4.28 -26.95 2.99
C TYR A 593 4.94 -28.23 3.52
N HIS A 594 6.26 -28.39 3.33
CA HIS A 594 7.01 -29.44 4.03
C HIS A 594 7.06 -29.11 5.53
N ILE A 595 5.98 -29.43 6.24
CA ILE A 595 6.06 -29.72 7.66
C ILE A 595 6.82 -31.03 7.70
N LYS A 596 8.07 -31.02 8.17
CA LYS A 596 8.86 -32.23 8.33
C LYS A 596 8.04 -33.28 9.10
N ASP A 597 8.27 -34.55 8.81
CA ASP A 597 7.60 -35.77 9.33
C ASP A 597 7.45 -35.91 10.87
N LEU A 598 7.77 -34.88 11.66
CA LEU A 598 7.80 -34.88 13.11
C LEU A 598 6.82 -33.89 13.79
N ASP A 599 6.36 -32.83 13.13
CA ASP A 599 5.51 -31.82 13.77
C ASP A 599 4.01 -32.14 13.62
N THR A 600 3.30 -32.25 14.75
CA THR A 600 1.86 -32.53 14.80
C THR A 600 1.02 -31.27 15.00
N PHE A 601 -0.28 -31.31 14.66
CA PHE A 601 -1.20 -30.20 14.97
C PHE A 601 -1.23 -29.90 16.48
N LYS A 602 -0.95 -30.90 17.33
CA LYS A 602 -0.90 -30.75 18.77
C LYS A 602 0.31 -29.94 19.22
N ASP A 603 1.44 -30.06 18.52
CA ASP A 603 2.63 -29.25 18.78
C ASP A 603 2.37 -27.77 18.52
N ILE A 604 1.60 -27.45 17.48
CA ILE A 604 1.16 -26.10 17.16
C ILE A 604 0.27 -25.54 18.28
N GLN A 605 -0.74 -26.31 18.71
CA GLN A 605 -1.63 -25.91 19.80
C GLN A 605 -0.88 -25.73 21.13
N ASN A 606 0.02 -26.65 21.45
CA ASN A 606 0.83 -26.60 22.66
C ASN A 606 1.76 -25.38 22.64
N TYR A 607 2.40 -25.09 21.50
CA TYR A 607 3.21 -23.90 21.32
C TYR A 607 2.40 -22.62 21.50
N ASN A 608 1.21 -22.52 20.90
CA ASN A 608 0.34 -21.34 21.07
C ASN A 608 -0.11 -21.15 22.52
N LYS A 609 -0.43 -22.24 23.22
CA LYS A 609 -0.79 -22.23 24.64
C LYS A 609 0.38 -21.76 25.52
N GLU A 610 1.58 -22.29 25.29
CA GLU A 610 2.79 -21.88 26.01
C GLU A 610 3.13 -20.41 25.74
N TRP A 611 3.07 -19.99 24.47
CA TRP A 611 3.28 -18.59 24.08
C TRP A 611 2.28 -17.66 24.77
N THR A 612 1.00 -18.03 24.81
CA THR A 612 -0.05 -17.27 25.52
C THR A 612 0.29 -17.11 27.00
N TYR A 613 0.64 -18.20 27.68
CA TYR A 613 0.96 -18.16 29.12
C TYR A 613 2.19 -17.32 29.42
N ASN A 614 3.27 -17.52 28.65
CA ASN A 614 4.49 -16.74 28.78
C ASN A 614 4.26 -15.24 28.50
N THR A 615 3.35 -14.92 27.58
CA THR A 615 2.97 -13.55 27.25
C THR A 615 2.19 -12.90 28.40
N LEU A 616 1.22 -13.61 28.97
CA LEU A 616 0.46 -13.12 30.14
C LEU A 616 1.37 -12.91 31.36
N ASP A 617 2.30 -13.82 31.63
CA ASP A 617 3.30 -13.65 32.69
C ASP A 617 4.16 -12.40 32.46
N ALA A 618 4.61 -12.17 31.21
CA ALA A 618 5.39 -10.99 30.86
C ALA A 618 4.59 -9.69 31.07
N LEU A 619 3.31 -9.67 30.65
CA LEU A 619 2.43 -8.51 30.86
C LEU A 619 2.19 -8.23 32.35
N ILE A 620 1.97 -9.26 33.17
CA ILE A 620 1.83 -9.12 34.63
C ILE A 620 3.10 -8.52 35.23
N ASN A 621 4.28 -8.99 34.80
CA ASN A 621 5.55 -8.48 35.31
C ASN A 621 5.77 -7.02 34.90
N ILE A 622 5.46 -6.65 33.66
CA ILE A 622 5.54 -5.27 33.18
C ILE A 622 4.63 -4.36 34.00
N GLU A 623 3.35 -4.71 34.18
CA GLU A 623 2.41 -3.92 34.99
C GLU A 623 2.93 -3.70 36.42
N LYS A 624 3.48 -4.75 37.05
CA LYS A 624 4.06 -4.68 38.41
C LYS A 624 5.30 -3.81 38.49
N THR A 625 6.14 -3.81 37.46
CA THR A 625 7.32 -2.93 37.42
C THR A 625 6.89 -1.47 37.41
N TYR A 626 5.87 -1.12 36.64
CA TYR A 626 5.36 0.24 36.56
C TYR A 626 4.53 0.67 37.79
N GLU A 627 3.88 -0.25 38.50
CA GLU A 627 3.23 0.06 39.79
C GLU A 627 4.23 0.44 40.90
N ASN A 628 5.47 -0.04 40.84
CA ASN A 628 6.49 0.28 41.86
C ASN A 628 7.28 1.57 41.55
N ASP A 629 7.30 2.01 40.29
CA ASP A 629 8.05 3.19 39.81
C ASP A 629 7.14 4.43 39.63
N TYR A 630 6.34 4.79 40.64
CA TYR A 630 5.41 5.95 40.59
C TYR A 630 6.12 7.32 40.56
N ILE A 631 7.45 7.36 40.63
CA ILE A 631 8.25 8.58 40.67
C ILE A 631 9.33 8.45 39.58
N LEU A 632 9.31 9.34 38.57
CA LEU A 632 10.30 9.53 37.48
C LEU A 632 10.11 8.73 36.18
N ASN A 633 9.03 8.99 35.42
CA ASN A 633 8.87 8.43 34.06
C ASN A 633 9.10 9.42 32.91
N GLU A 634 9.26 10.73 33.16
CA GLU A 634 9.75 11.67 32.13
C GLU A 634 11.28 11.63 31.97
N GLU A 635 12.03 11.16 32.98
CA GLU A 635 13.50 11.17 32.98
C GLU A 635 14.17 9.83 32.62
N LYS A 636 13.41 8.73 32.51
CA LYS A 636 13.95 7.37 32.31
C LYS A 636 14.56 7.13 30.92
N TYR A 637 14.20 7.97 29.93
CA TYR A 637 14.68 7.87 28.55
C TYR A 637 15.49 9.10 28.10
N ASN A 638 15.94 9.93 29.05
CA ASN A 638 16.94 10.94 28.75
C ASN A 638 18.27 10.22 28.49
N ILE A 639 18.88 10.40 27.32
CA ILE A 639 20.13 9.72 26.92
C ILE A 639 21.19 9.83 28.02
N ASN A 640 21.24 10.96 28.74
CA ASN A 640 22.15 11.19 29.84
C ASN A 640 22.05 10.13 30.96
N ASN A 641 20.85 9.62 31.28
CA ASN A 641 20.67 8.63 32.34
C ASN A 641 20.98 7.19 31.88
N ILE A 642 20.74 6.85 30.61
CA ILE A 642 21.13 5.55 30.04
C ILE A 642 22.66 5.47 29.88
N TYR A 643 23.30 6.58 29.49
CA TYR A 643 24.76 6.71 29.47
C TYR A 643 25.36 6.61 30.88
N ASN A 644 24.75 7.27 31.88
CA ASN A 644 25.27 7.28 33.25
C ASN A 644 25.07 5.95 33.99
N ASN A 645 23.95 5.25 33.80
CA ASN A 645 23.68 3.98 34.52
C ASN A 645 24.49 2.78 33.99
N LYS A 646 25.02 2.82 32.76
CA LYS A 646 25.95 1.79 32.26
C LYS A 646 27.43 2.11 32.50
N ASN A 647 27.79 3.37 32.78
CA ASN A 647 29.16 3.81 33.01
C ASN A 647 29.36 4.27 34.46
N ASN A 648 29.30 3.36 35.43
CA ASN A 648 29.88 3.62 36.78
C ASN A 648 31.42 3.53 36.80
N SER A 649 32.06 3.56 35.63
CA SER A 649 33.47 3.91 35.49
C SER A 649 33.68 4.42 34.07
N LEU A 650 33.70 5.75 33.82
CA LEU A 650 34.49 6.42 32.78
C LEU A 650 34.14 7.92 32.69
N ASN A 651 35.11 8.75 33.07
CA ASN A 651 35.34 10.17 32.78
C ASN A 651 34.18 11.01 32.18
N THR A 652 33.65 11.90 33.01
CA THR A 652 32.61 12.91 32.77
C THR A 652 33.04 14.10 31.89
N ASN A 653 33.79 13.90 30.81
CA ASN A 653 34.30 15.03 29.99
C ASN A 653 34.28 14.80 28.45
N LYS A 654 33.44 13.90 27.92
CA LYS A 654 33.25 13.81 26.46
C LYS A 654 31.83 14.23 26.09
N GLU A 655 31.71 15.32 25.33
CA GLU A 655 30.48 15.62 24.57
C GLU A 655 30.04 14.36 23.81
N PRO A 656 28.72 14.07 23.70
CA PRO A 656 28.25 12.94 22.91
C PRO A 656 28.82 13.06 21.51
N SER A 657 29.54 12.02 21.06
CA SER A 657 30.15 11.97 19.73
C SER A 657 29.05 12.22 18.69
N ARG A 658 29.12 13.36 17.99
CA ARG A 658 28.18 13.66 16.90
C ARG A 658 28.30 12.55 15.85
N ILE A 659 27.20 11.86 15.56
CA ILE A 659 27.13 10.96 14.39
C ILE A 659 27.35 11.82 13.16
N SER A 660 28.44 11.57 12.43
CA SER A 660 28.66 12.18 11.12
C SER A 660 28.00 11.34 10.04
N PHE A 661 27.24 12.01 9.18
CA PHE A 661 26.64 11.41 7.98
C PHE A 661 27.32 11.99 6.75
N ASN A 662 27.65 11.13 5.79
CA ASN A 662 28.20 11.52 4.49
C ASN A 662 27.16 11.22 3.40
N SER A 663 26.89 12.20 2.55
CA SER A 663 26.05 11.99 1.36
C SER A 663 26.77 11.11 0.36
N ILE A 664 26.06 10.19 -0.31
CA ILE A 664 26.61 9.41 -1.42
C ILE A 664 26.86 10.27 -2.68
N VAL A 665 26.16 11.40 -2.80
CA VAL A 665 26.31 12.37 -3.89
C VAL A 665 26.82 13.69 -3.33
N GLN A 666 27.86 14.26 -3.96
CA GLN A 666 28.37 15.58 -3.60
C GLN A 666 27.34 16.67 -3.88
N LYS A 667 27.38 17.76 -3.11
CA LYS A 667 26.41 18.87 -3.23
C LYS A 667 26.36 19.44 -4.64
N GLU A 668 27.51 19.65 -5.27
CA GLU A 668 27.65 20.22 -6.60
C GLU A 668 26.99 19.31 -7.65
N GLN A 669 27.23 17.99 -7.53
CA GLN A 669 26.60 16.99 -8.39
C GLN A 669 25.08 16.92 -8.17
N TYR A 670 24.61 17.00 -6.92
CA TYR A 670 23.17 17.00 -6.63
C TYR A 670 22.48 18.22 -7.25
N ILE A 671 23.10 19.40 -7.15
CA ILE A 671 22.59 20.63 -7.78
C ILE A 671 22.55 20.46 -9.30
N GLU A 672 23.57 19.84 -9.91
CA GLU A 672 23.56 19.56 -11.34
C GLU A 672 22.44 18.59 -11.75
N ASN A 673 22.19 17.55 -10.96
CA ASN A 673 21.07 16.63 -11.17
C ASN A 673 19.72 17.37 -11.06
N VAL A 674 19.57 18.32 -10.13
CA VAL A 674 18.39 19.20 -10.06
C VAL A 674 18.23 20.04 -11.32
N ARG A 675 19.33 20.58 -11.90
CA ARG A 675 19.26 21.33 -13.17
C ARG A 675 18.81 20.43 -14.33
N LYS A 676 19.31 19.19 -14.41
CA LYS A 676 18.85 18.20 -15.39
C LYS A 676 17.36 17.89 -15.24
N CYS A 677 16.89 17.65 -14.01
CA CYS A 677 15.46 17.43 -13.73
C CYS A 677 14.60 18.61 -14.18
N LYS A 678 15.03 19.85 -13.89
CA LYS A 678 14.33 21.06 -14.36
C LYS A 678 14.26 21.13 -15.87
N LYS A 679 15.36 20.80 -16.57
CA LYS A 679 15.37 20.75 -18.04
C LYS A 679 14.36 19.74 -18.59
N TYR A 680 14.27 18.54 -18.02
CA TYR A 680 13.25 17.56 -18.40
C TYR A 680 11.82 18.09 -18.23
N ILE A 681 11.56 18.82 -17.13
CA ILE A 681 10.25 19.45 -16.87
C ILE A 681 9.95 20.55 -17.91
N GLU A 682 10.92 21.42 -18.17
CA GLU A 682 10.80 22.50 -19.16
C GLU A 682 10.61 21.98 -20.60
N ASP A 683 11.22 20.85 -20.92
CA ASP A 683 11.11 20.19 -22.22
C ASP A 683 9.81 19.36 -22.35
N GLY A 684 8.98 19.31 -21.29
CA GLY A 684 7.65 18.70 -21.28
C GLY A 684 7.63 17.21 -20.97
N PHE A 685 8.74 16.61 -20.51
CA PHE A 685 8.79 15.19 -20.20
C PHE A 685 8.14 14.83 -18.85
N SER A 686 8.02 15.79 -17.94
CA SER A 686 7.43 15.59 -16.63
C SER A 686 6.86 16.89 -16.08
N TYR A 687 5.90 16.78 -15.18
CA TYR A 687 5.33 17.88 -14.39
C TYR A 687 6.06 18.04 -13.06
N GLU A 688 6.51 16.93 -12.46
CA GLU A 688 7.28 16.91 -11.20
C GLU A 688 8.24 15.71 -11.16
N LEU A 689 9.42 15.92 -10.56
CA LEU A 689 10.42 14.89 -10.30
C LEU A 689 10.88 14.96 -8.85
N CYS A 690 10.70 13.88 -8.10
CA CYS A 690 11.13 13.73 -6.72
C CYS A 690 12.56 13.14 -6.67
N LEU A 691 13.56 14.00 -6.84
CA LEU A 691 14.96 13.60 -6.74
C LEU A 691 15.36 13.42 -5.26
N THR A 692 16.04 12.31 -4.97
CA THR A 692 16.49 11.96 -3.60
C THR A 692 17.99 11.65 -3.55
N THR A 693 18.59 11.73 -2.37
CA THR A 693 19.95 11.25 -2.09
C THR A 693 19.99 10.47 -0.78
N GLN A 694 21.01 9.63 -0.60
CA GLN A 694 21.24 8.84 0.61
C GLN A 694 22.37 9.44 1.45
N PHE A 695 22.21 9.37 2.77
CA PHE A 695 23.27 9.70 3.74
C PHE A 695 23.68 8.44 4.50
N ILE A 696 24.98 8.21 4.61
CA ILE A 696 25.56 7.01 5.22
C ILE A 696 26.49 7.43 6.37
N SER A 697 26.40 6.74 7.50
CA SER A 697 27.35 6.84 8.60
C SER A 697 28.00 5.48 8.86
N LYS A 698 29.33 5.44 8.91
CA LYS A 698 30.10 4.22 9.23
C LYS A 698 30.49 4.12 10.72
N ASN A 699 30.35 5.22 11.47
CA ASN A 699 30.83 5.34 12.86
C ASN A 699 29.70 5.29 13.89
N PHE A 700 28.58 4.65 13.58
CA PHE A 700 27.46 4.51 14.53
C PHE A 700 27.82 3.63 15.75
N VAL A 701 28.89 2.81 15.62
CA VAL A 701 29.35 1.85 16.64
C VAL A 701 29.71 2.51 17.98
N ASP A 702 30.06 3.80 17.99
CA ASP A 702 30.51 4.51 19.20
C ASP A 702 29.37 4.86 20.20
N ILE A 703 28.10 4.63 19.85
CA ILE A 703 26.94 5.04 20.68
C ILE A 703 26.58 4.03 21.78
N ASN A 704 27.12 2.80 21.75
CA ASN A 704 26.86 1.74 22.73
C ASN A 704 25.36 1.58 23.11
N MET A 705 24.46 1.76 22.12
CA MET A 705 23.01 1.74 22.29
C MET A 705 22.40 0.71 21.33
N GLU A 706 21.42 -0.06 21.79
CA GLU A 706 20.73 -1.02 20.93
C GLU A 706 19.80 -0.31 19.94
N TYR A 707 19.64 -0.85 18.72
CA TYR A 707 18.80 -0.22 17.70
C TYR A 707 17.33 -0.06 18.11
N LEU A 708 16.80 -0.96 18.96
CA LEU A 708 15.46 -0.82 19.52
C LEU A 708 15.38 0.37 20.50
N ASP A 709 16.45 0.63 21.26
CA ASP A 709 16.51 1.80 22.14
C ASP A 709 16.57 3.08 21.31
N LEU A 710 17.39 3.09 20.25
CA LEU A 710 17.47 4.21 19.30
C LEU A 710 16.11 4.51 18.68
N TYR A 711 15.40 3.46 18.25
CA TYR A 711 14.05 3.58 17.73
C TYR A 711 13.13 4.26 18.75
N ASN A 712 13.11 3.79 20.00
CA ASN A 712 12.29 4.38 21.05
C ASN A 712 12.63 5.85 21.32
N TYR A 713 13.93 6.18 21.33
CA TYR A 713 14.39 7.55 21.48
C TYR A 713 13.88 8.46 20.35
N ILE A 714 14.10 8.07 19.08
CA ILE A 714 13.62 8.84 17.93
C ILE A 714 12.10 8.90 17.94
N ARG A 715 11.40 7.83 18.31
CA ARG A 715 9.94 7.77 18.38
C ARG A 715 9.33 8.76 19.39
N ASN A 716 10.02 9.03 20.49
CA ASN A 716 9.62 10.05 21.46
C ASN A 716 9.77 11.48 20.93
N ILE A 717 10.76 11.69 20.06
CA ILE A 717 11.01 12.97 19.39
C ILE A 717 10.05 13.14 18.21
N ASN A 718 9.93 12.14 17.33
CA ASN A 718 9.16 12.19 16.10
C ASN A 718 7.85 11.39 16.22
N LYS A 719 6.76 12.11 16.49
CA LYS A 719 5.42 11.53 16.68
C LYS A 719 4.67 11.50 15.35
N VAL A 720 4.99 10.52 14.51
CA VAL A 720 4.27 10.28 13.26
C VAL A 720 3.15 9.24 13.44
N SER A 721 2.20 9.26 12.50
CA SER A 721 1.08 8.31 12.38
C SER A 721 1.50 6.91 11.95
N TYR A 722 2.61 6.75 11.22
CA TYR A 722 3.07 5.45 10.74
C TYR A 722 4.56 5.27 11.03
N SER A 723 4.90 4.53 12.08
CA SER A 723 6.29 4.16 12.34
C SER A 723 6.45 2.65 12.40
N CYS A 724 7.66 2.16 12.13
CA CYS A 724 7.94 0.75 12.29
C CYS A 724 9.37 0.49 12.74
N PHE A 725 9.53 -0.62 13.44
CA PHE A 725 10.81 -1.26 13.72
C PHE A 725 10.80 -2.67 13.14
N ILE A 726 11.80 -3.03 12.35
CA ILE A 726 12.01 -4.39 11.87
C ILE A 726 13.42 -4.82 12.27
N ASN A 727 13.53 -5.94 12.98
CA ASN A 727 14.77 -6.64 13.25
C ASN A 727 14.87 -7.83 12.31
N TYR A 728 15.94 -7.89 11.52
CA TYR A 728 16.15 -8.99 10.61
C TYR A 728 17.57 -9.53 10.76
N LYS A 729 17.67 -10.83 11.02
CA LYS A 729 18.92 -11.58 11.03
C LYS A 729 18.64 -13.00 10.55
N ARG A 730 19.38 -13.45 9.54
CA ARG A 730 19.38 -14.85 9.10
C ARG A 730 20.75 -15.29 8.62
N ILE A 731 20.97 -16.59 8.71
CA ILE A 731 22.19 -17.26 8.24
C ILE A 731 21.83 -18.23 7.13
N LEU A 732 22.63 -18.24 6.08
CA LEU A 732 22.49 -19.10 4.91
C LEU A 732 23.42 -20.33 5.02
N TYR A 733 22.88 -21.52 4.76
CA TYR A 733 23.61 -22.79 4.69
C TYR A 733 23.27 -23.54 3.40
N LYS A 734 24.23 -24.29 2.82
CA LYS A 734 24.02 -25.16 1.63
C LYS A 734 23.96 -26.62 2.05
N GLU A 735 22.93 -27.36 1.64
CA GLU A 735 22.92 -28.82 1.76
C GLU A 735 23.81 -29.48 0.69
N GLN A 736 24.57 -30.50 1.07
CA GLN A 736 25.57 -31.18 0.21
C GLN A 736 24.98 -31.89 -1.02
N ASN A 737 23.65 -32.09 -1.11
CA ASN A 737 23.02 -32.90 -2.15
C ASN A 737 22.24 -32.11 -3.22
N ASP A 738 22.16 -30.78 -3.12
CA ASP A 738 21.43 -29.98 -4.12
C ASP A 738 22.34 -29.57 -5.29
N ASN A 739 22.24 -30.34 -6.38
CA ASN A 739 22.91 -30.07 -7.67
C ASN A 739 22.30 -28.89 -8.45
N LYS A 740 21.40 -28.09 -7.86
CA LYS A 740 20.80 -26.93 -8.53
C LYS A 740 21.82 -25.80 -8.62
N LYS A 741 22.23 -25.47 -9.85
CA LYS A 741 23.13 -24.36 -10.22
C LYS A 741 22.63 -22.96 -9.80
N GLU A 742 21.42 -22.82 -9.26
CA GLU A 742 20.73 -21.52 -9.12
C GLU A 742 21.19 -20.66 -7.92
N ILE A 743 21.97 -21.19 -6.98
CA ILE A 743 22.45 -20.42 -5.81
C ILE A 743 23.76 -19.68 -6.10
N SER A 744 24.42 -19.92 -7.23
CA SER A 744 25.80 -19.46 -7.48
C SER A 744 26.00 -17.94 -7.39
N PHE A 745 24.96 -17.12 -7.56
CA PHE A 745 25.06 -15.67 -7.46
C PHE A 745 25.08 -15.13 -6.02
N LEU A 746 24.60 -15.90 -5.04
CA LEU A 746 24.54 -15.51 -3.62
C LEU A 746 25.86 -15.77 -2.87
N LEU A 747 26.91 -16.30 -3.51
CA LEU A 747 27.98 -17.04 -2.84
C LEU A 747 29.40 -16.50 -3.10
N LYS A 748 30.23 -16.46 -2.03
CA LYS A 748 31.70 -16.58 -2.08
C LYS A 748 32.06 -17.93 -1.43
N GLU A 749 32.72 -18.84 -2.16
CA GLU A 749 33.02 -20.21 -1.70
C GLU A 749 34.13 -20.29 -0.61
N LYS A 750 34.00 -21.21 0.36
CA LYS A 750 35.09 -21.86 1.15
C LYS A 750 34.60 -23.05 2.03
N ASP A 751 35.22 -24.23 1.87
CA ASP A 751 34.78 -25.65 2.05
C ASP A 751 34.05 -26.20 3.30
N ASN A 752 33.25 -27.26 3.03
CA ASN A 752 32.45 -28.20 3.85
C ASN A 752 31.37 -27.63 4.80
N MET A 753 30.08 -28.04 4.63
CA MET A 753 28.89 -27.38 5.23
C MET A 753 29.11 -25.87 5.33
N GLN A 754 29.42 -25.28 4.17
CA GLN A 754 29.94 -23.92 4.11
C GLN A 754 28.85 -22.96 4.59
N TYR A 755 29.12 -22.25 5.69
CA TYR A 755 28.42 -21.01 5.99
C TYR A 755 28.48 -20.12 4.75
N LEU A 756 27.32 -19.78 4.18
CA LEU A 756 27.23 -19.07 2.91
C LEU A 756 27.22 -17.55 3.10
N GLY A 757 26.84 -17.08 4.29
CA GLY A 757 26.74 -15.67 4.64
C GLY A 757 25.66 -15.40 5.68
N GLU A 758 25.71 -14.19 6.24
CA GLU A 758 24.72 -13.64 7.16
C GLU A 758 24.11 -12.40 6.52
N ILE A 759 22.78 -12.32 6.58
CA ILE A 759 22.06 -11.08 6.23
C ILE A 759 21.48 -10.56 7.54
N GLN A 760 21.96 -9.38 7.95
CA GLN A 760 21.48 -8.70 9.13
C GLN A 760 21.20 -7.24 8.80
N PHE A 761 20.02 -6.76 9.15
CA PHE A 761 19.67 -5.35 9.07
C PHE A 761 18.55 -4.99 10.05
N HIS A 762 18.44 -3.70 10.34
CA HIS A 762 17.34 -3.12 11.11
C HIS A 762 16.69 -2.01 10.29
N ILE A 763 15.36 -1.96 10.28
CA ILE A 763 14.60 -0.85 9.68
C ILE A 763 13.95 -0.05 10.79
N LEU A 764 14.28 1.24 10.85
CA LEU A 764 13.62 2.22 11.70
C LEU A 764 12.93 3.22 10.76
N SER A 765 11.61 3.16 10.67
CA SER A 765 10.82 4.03 9.78
C SER A 765 9.90 4.94 10.58
N PHE A 766 9.76 6.18 10.12
CA PHE A 766 8.90 7.22 10.69
C PHE A 766 8.17 7.95 9.55
N SER A 767 7.24 7.27 8.89
CA SER A 767 6.48 7.80 7.75
C SER A 767 5.34 8.74 8.21
N PRO A 768 5.24 9.95 7.63
CA PRO A 768 4.11 10.83 7.85
C PRO A 768 2.89 10.51 6.98
N GLU A 769 3.04 9.71 5.91
CA GLU A 769 2.06 9.57 4.83
C GLU A 769 1.47 8.15 4.73
N GLU A 770 0.15 8.05 4.54
CA GLU A 770 -0.55 6.80 4.19
C GLU A 770 -0.55 6.63 2.67
N PHE A 771 0.26 5.69 2.16
CA PHE A 771 0.29 5.39 0.73
C PHE A 771 -1.01 4.75 0.24
N LEU A 772 -1.43 3.64 0.84
CA LEU A 772 -2.62 2.91 0.43
C LEU A 772 -3.13 2.04 1.58
N ARG A 773 -4.43 2.09 1.84
CA ARG A 773 -5.10 1.22 2.82
C ARG A 773 -6.33 0.57 2.19
N LYS A 774 -6.64 -0.66 2.59
CA LYS A 774 -7.90 -1.35 2.25
C LYS A 774 -8.60 -1.82 3.51
N ASN A 775 -9.91 -1.60 3.59
CA ASN A 775 -10.74 -2.15 4.66
C ASN A 775 -11.37 -3.52 4.29
N LYS A 776 -12.06 -4.14 5.24
CA LYS A 776 -12.74 -5.44 5.04
C LYS A 776 -13.88 -5.42 4.00
N ASP A 777 -14.47 -4.25 3.73
CA ASP A 777 -15.52 -4.04 2.72
C ASP A 777 -14.96 -3.84 1.30
N ASN A 778 -13.64 -3.97 1.14
CA ASN A 778 -12.88 -3.74 -0.09
C ASN A 778 -12.91 -2.29 -0.59
N TYR A 779 -13.15 -1.31 0.30
CA TYR A 779 -12.83 0.08 0.02
C TYR A 779 -11.35 0.32 0.24
N MET A 780 -10.74 1.00 -0.74
CA MET A 780 -9.39 1.54 -0.65
C MET A 780 -9.42 3.01 -0.30
N TYR A 781 -8.31 3.47 0.29
CA TYR A 781 -8.07 4.84 0.69
C TYR A 781 -6.61 5.19 0.39
N SER A 782 -6.37 6.44 0.00
CA SER A 782 -5.03 7.02 -0.12
C SER A 782 -5.08 8.47 0.36
N LYS A 783 -4.02 8.92 1.05
CA LYS A 783 -3.91 10.26 1.62
C LYS A 783 -2.64 10.97 1.15
N PRO A 784 -2.55 11.38 -0.13
CA PRO A 784 -1.40 12.13 -0.61
C PRO A 784 -1.19 13.44 0.16
N ILE A 785 0.06 13.72 0.50
CA ILE A 785 0.49 14.92 1.23
C ILE A 785 1.41 15.77 0.35
N LYS A 786 1.09 17.06 0.23
CA LYS A 786 1.94 18.11 -0.37
C LYS A 786 1.60 19.42 0.30
N GLY A 787 2.60 20.16 0.77
CA GLY A 787 2.41 21.28 1.69
C GLY A 787 2.67 20.89 3.14
N THR A 788 3.68 21.51 3.75
CA THR A 788 3.98 21.35 5.18
C THR A 788 4.45 22.68 5.75
N CYS A 789 3.91 23.09 6.88
CA CYS A 789 4.41 24.24 7.63
C CYS A 789 4.61 23.88 9.10
N LYS A 790 5.51 24.58 9.80
CA LYS A 790 5.73 24.40 11.24
C LYS A 790 4.49 24.79 12.04
N ARG A 791 4.38 24.30 13.27
CA ARG A 791 3.42 24.85 14.25
C ARG A 791 3.84 26.24 14.73
N GLY A 792 2.85 27.08 15.02
CA GLY A 792 3.04 28.39 15.65
C GLY A 792 3.38 28.27 17.14
N LYS A 793 4.04 29.30 17.70
CA LYS A 793 4.34 29.37 19.13
C LYS A 793 3.10 29.79 19.95
N THR A 794 2.22 30.57 19.33
CA THR A 794 0.92 30.99 19.89
C THR A 794 -0.21 30.46 19.02
N LYS A 795 -1.43 30.40 19.56
CA LYS A 795 -2.61 29.98 18.79
C LYS A 795 -2.84 30.86 17.56
N GLU A 796 -2.69 32.17 17.70
CA GLU A 796 -2.82 33.13 16.60
C GLU A 796 -1.78 32.91 15.50
N GLU A 797 -0.50 32.72 15.87
CA GLU A 797 0.55 32.39 14.89
C GLU A 797 0.25 31.06 14.19
N ASP A 798 -0.25 30.07 14.94
CA ASP A 798 -0.59 28.75 14.43
C ASP A 798 -1.74 28.79 13.41
N ASP A 799 -2.78 29.56 13.69
CA ASP A 799 -3.94 29.76 12.81
C ASP A 799 -3.54 30.52 11.53
N ILE A 800 -2.70 31.55 11.64
CA ILE A 800 -2.14 32.27 10.47
C ILE A 800 -1.30 31.34 9.60
N LEU A 801 -0.42 30.52 10.19
CA LEU A 801 0.40 29.56 9.44
C LEU A 801 -0.45 28.50 8.74
N LYS A 802 -1.55 28.06 9.39
CA LYS A 802 -2.52 27.12 8.82
C LYS A 802 -3.25 27.72 7.62
N GLU A 803 -3.76 28.95 7.76
CA GLU A 803 -4.46 29.67 6.69
C GLU A 803 -3.52 29.97 5.51
N ASN A 804 -2.28 30.40 5.80
CA ASN A 804 -1.27 30.63 4.77
C ASN A 804 -0.93 29.36 4.00
N LEU A 805 -0.85 28.20 4.67
CA LEU A 805 -0.64 26.92 4.00
C LEU A 805 -1.84 26.56 3.12
N PHE A 806 -3.07 26.70 3.62
CA PHE A 806 -4.29 26.41 2.87
C PHE A 806 -4.44 27.26 1.61
N ASN A 807 -4.04 28.53 1.68
CA ASN A 807 -4.11 29.49 0.57
C ASN A 807 -2.86 29.50 -0.32
N ASN A 808 -1.83 28.71 -0.01
CA ASN A 808 -0.61 28.69 -0.81
C ASN A 808 -0.86 28.02 -2.17
N LYS A 809 -0.83 28.82 -3.24
CA LYS A 809 -1.07 28.37 -4.61
C LYS A 809 -0.12 27.25 -5.06
N LYS A 810 1.16 27.32 -4.70
CA LYS A 810 2.17 26.32 -5.08
C LYS A 810 1.85 24.97 -4.42
N GLU A 811 1.61 24.97 -3.13
CA GLU A 811 1.37 23.73 -2.37
C GLU A 811 0.03 23.08 -2.78
N ARG A 812 -1.02 23.88 -3.04
CA ARG A 812 -2.28 23.38 -3.61
C ARG A 812 -2.09 22.74 -4.98
N ALA A 813 -1.29 23.36 -5.85
CA ALA A 813 -1.04 22.86 -7.19
C ALA A 813 -0.30 21.51 -7.18
N GLU A 814 0.74 21.40 -6.34
CA GLU A 814 1.45 20.13 -6.12
C GLU A 814 0.51 19.07 -5.52
N ASN A 815 -0.32 19.44 -4.54
CA ASN A 815 -1.29 18.52 -3.93
C ASN A 815 -2.31 17.99 -4.95
N LEU A 816 -2.90 18.89 -5.75
CA LEU A 816 -3.88 18.55 -6.78
C LEU A 816 -3.28 17.61 -7.83
N MET A 817 -2.05 17.88 -8.27
CA MET A 817 -1.36 17.05 -9.24
C MET A 817 -1.20 15.60 -8.77
N ILE A 818 -0.79 15.39 -7.51
CA ILE A 818 -0.68 14.04 -6.95
C ILE A 818 -2.07 13.43 -6.73
N LEU A 819 -3.07 14.22 -6.36
CA LEU A 819 -4.44 13.76 -6.22
C LEU A 819 -5.02 13.29 -7.56
N ASP A 820 -4.84 14.03 -8.65
CA ASP A 820 -5.32 13.63 -9.98
C ASP A 820 -4.64 12.35 -10.46
N LEU A 821 -3.34 12.20 -10.21
CA LEU A 821 -2.60 10.96 -10.48
C LEU A 821 -3.18 9.79 -9.67
N THR A 822 -3.45 10.01 -8.38
CA THR A 822 -4.03 8.99 -7.50
C THR A 822 -5.46 8.64 -7.93
N THR A 823 -6.23 9.62 -8.41
CA THR A 823 -7.58 9.42 -8.96
C THR A 823 -7.55 8.55 -10.21
N ASN A 824 -6.59 8.78 -11.10
CA ASN A 824 -6.36 7.94 -12.27
C ASN A 824 -6.03 6.49 -11.87
N ASP A 825 -5.16 6.33 -10.88
CA ASP A 825 -4.78 5.03 -10.32
C ASP A 825 -5.99 4.30 -9.72
N PHE A 826 -6.87 5.01 -9.01
CA PHE A 826 -8.12 4.45 -8.46
C PHE A 826 -9.11 4.08 -9.56
N ASN A 827 -9.28 4.91 -10.59
CA ASN A 827 -10.17 4.64 -11.74
C ASN A 827 -9.76 3.38 -12.54
N ARG A 828 -8.49 2.95 -12.47
CA ARG A 828 -8.03 1.68 -13.08
C ARG A 828 -8.52 0.44 -12.32
N ILE A 829 -8.65 0.53 -11.00
CA ILE A 829 -8.79 -0.62 -10.09
C ILE A 829 -10.18 -0.68 -9.42
N CYS A 830 -10.81 0.46 -9.20
CA CYS A 830 -12.07 0.56 -8.48
C CYS A 830 -13.28 0.54 -9.41
N ASP A 831 -14.45 0.24 -8.84
CA ASP A 831 -15.73 0.47 -9.48
C ASP A 831 -15.90 1.96 -9.72
N ILE A 832 -16.16 2.31 -10.98
CA ILE A 832 -16.14 3.69 -11.47
C ILE A 832 -17.02 4.64 -10.65
N ASN A 833 -18.21 4.20 -10.24
CA ASN A 833 -19.18 5.01 -9.48
C ASN A 833 -18.82 5.18 -7.99
N THR A 834 -17.72 4.58 -7.53
CA THR A 834 -17.31 4.60 -6.12
C THR A 834 -16.05 5.42 -5.87
N VAL A 835 -15.34 5.83 -6.92
CA VAL A 835 -14.14 6.67 -6.81
C VAL A 835 -14.57 8.08 -6.46
N GLN A 836 -14.12 8.57 -5.30
CA GLN A 836 -14.48 9.87 -4.78
C GLN A 836 -13.31 10.51 -4.03
N VAL A 837 -13.09 11.81 -4.26
CA VAL A 837 -12.27 12.65 -3.40
C VAL A 837 -13.10 13.03 -2.18
N SER A 838 -12.80 12.45 -1.02
CA SER A 838 -13.53 12.69 0.23
C SER A 838 -13.06 13.96 0.96
N LYS A 839 -11.80 14.36 0.78
CA LYS A 839 -11.23 15.61 1.30
C LYS A 839 -10.29 16.22 0.27
N LEU A 840 -10.36 17.53 0.08
CA LEU A 840 -9.53 18.27 -0.87
C LEU A 840 -8.84 19.45 -0.18
N PHE A 841 -7.50 19.49 -0.24
CA PHE A 841 -6.65 20.50 0.41
C PHE A 841 -6.88 20.67 1.91
N HIS A 842 -7.31 19.62 2.60
CA HIS A 842 -7.58 19.66 4.04
C HIS A 842 -6.28 19.84 4.81
N ILE A 843 -6.28 20.71 5.83
CA ILE A 843 -5.09 20.90 6.67
C ILE A 843 -5.21 20.06 7.94
N GLU A 844 -4.43 18.99 8.00
CA GLU A 844 -4.27 18.15 9.20
C GLU A 844 -3.15 18.73 10.08
N SER A 845 -3.46 18.92 11.37
CA SER A 845 -2.53 19.48 12.35
C SER A 845 -1.90 18.37 13.18
N TYR A 846 -0.58 18.24 13.07
CA TYR A 846 0.24 17.28 13.80
C TYR A 846 1.00 17.97 14.96
N LYS A 847 1.69 17.21 15.81
CA LYS A 847 2.42 17.74 16.97
C LYS A 847 3.42 18.84 16.60
N PHE A 848 4.13 18.70 15.48
CA PHE A 848 5.21 19.62 15.10
C PHE A 848 4.96 20.38 13.80
N VAL A 849 4.00 19.94 12.98
CA VAL A 849 3.73 20.54 11.68
C VAL A 849 2.23 20.56 11.37
N HIS A 850 1.81 21.43 10.46
CA HIS A 850 0.57 21.29 9.70
C HIS A 850 0.89 20.69 8.34
N GLN A 851 0.02 19.83 7.82
CA GLN A 851 0.18 19.21 6.51
C GLN A 851 -1.10 19.38 5.69
N MET A 852 -0.93 19.69 4.40
CA MET A 852 -2.05 19.69 3.46
C MET A 852 -2.21 18.29 2.87
N VAL A 853 -3.41 17.76 3.05
CA VAL A 853 -3.80 16.38 2.76
C VAL A 853 -5.05 16.41 1.89
N SER A 854 -5.03 15.60 0.83
CA SER A 854 -6.26 15.24 0.12
C SER A 854 -6.51 13.75 0.33
N GLU A 855 -7.77 13.34 0.35
CA GLU A 855 -8.16 11.95 0.58
C GLU A 855 -9.03 11.46 -0.56
N ILE A 856 -8.69 10.28 -1.07
CA ILE A 856 -9.46 9.58 -2.09
C ILE A 856 -9.87 8.21 -1.58
N THR A 857 -11.10 7.81 -1.95
CA THR A 857 -11.65 6.49 -1.68
C THR A 857 -12.23 5.86 -2.94
N GLY A 858 -12.27 4.53 -2.96
CA GLY A 858 -12.90 3.76 -4.05
C GLY A 858 -13.04 2.29 -3.68
N LYS A 859 -14.11 1.63 -4.14
CA LYS A 859 -14.34 0.20 -3.90
C LYS A 859 -13.67 -0.61 -5.01
N ILE A 860 -12.85 -1.58 -4.66
CA ILE A 860 -12.18 -2.46 -5.66
C ILE A 860 -13.24 -3.17 -6.50
N LYS A 861 -13.09 -3.13 -7.83
CA LYS A 861 -14.02 -3.75 -8.77
C LYS A 861 -14.05 -5.26 -8.64
N LYS A 862 -15.20 -5.87 -8.96
CA LYS A 862 -15.34 -7.33 -8.96
C LYS A 862 -14.33 -7.96 -9.94
N GLY A 863 -13.58 -8.95 -9.47
CA GLY A 863 -12.53 -9.63 -10.24
C GLY A 863 -11.12 -9.14 -9.95
N ASN A 864 -10.97 -7.94 -9.39
CA ASN A 864 -9.70 -7.46 -8.86
C ASN A 864 -9.57 -7.73 -7.36
N ASN A 865 -8.34 -7.71 -6.87
CA ASN A 865 -8.01 -7.81 -5.45
C ASN A 865 -6.97 -6.74 -5.05
N PHE A 866 -6.57 -6.73 -3.78
CA PHE A 866 -5.65 -5.72 -3.27
C PHE A 866 -4.24 -5.84 -3.86
N SER A 867 -3.81 -7.04 -4.26
CA SER A 867 -2.53 -7.22 -4.95
C SER A 867 -2.52 -6.52 -6.31
N ASP A 868 -3.64 -6.54 -7.05
CA ASP A 868 -3.77 -5.78 -8.30
C ASP A 868 -3.65 -4.27 -8.04
N ALA A 869 -4.19 -3.77 -6.93
CA ALA A 869 -4.03 -2.38 -6.54
C ALA A 869 -2.56 -2.03 -6.28
N ILE A 870 -1.83 -2.82 -5.48
CA ILE A 870 -0.41 -2.60 -5.22
C ILE A 870 0.38 -2.60 -6.54
N LEU A 871 0.11 -3.56 -7.43
CA LEU A 871 0.80 -3.66 -8.73
C LEU A 871 0.62 -2.45 -9.63
N ASN A 872 -0.57 -1.85 -9.64
CA ASN A 872 -0.87 -0.76 -10.55
C ASN A 872 -0.51 0.60 -9.95
N ILE A 873 -0.71 0.78 -8.65
CA ILE A 873 -0.60 2.07 -7.96
C ILE A 873 0.82 2.31 -7.42
N PHE A 874 1.51 1.30 -6.91
CA PHE A 874 2.87 1.49 -6.35
C PHE A 874 3.88 1.88 -7.44
N PRO A 875 4.87 2.73 -7.16
CA PRO A 875 5.04 3.57 -5.96
C PRO A 875 4.12 4.80 -5.95
N GLY A 876 4.00 5.44 -4.79
CA GLY A 876 3.22 6.67 -4.63
C GLY A 876 3.72 7.81 -5.51
N GLY A 877 2.80 8.62 -6.04
CA GLY A 877 3.12 9.79 -6.87
C GLY A 877 3.98 10.82 -6.13
N SER A 878 3.76 11.00 -4.82
CA SER A 878 4.51 11.92 -3.95
C SER A 878 6.01 11.62 -3.88
N MET A 879 6.40 10.35 -4.08
CA MET A 879 7.78 9.85 -4.03
C MET A 879 8.44 9.66 -5.41
N THR A 880 7.73 9.99 -6.49
CA THR A 880 8.20 9.77 -7.86
C THR A 880 8.09 11.03 -8.69
N GLY A 881 6.88 11.32 -9.16
CA GLY A 881 6.63 12.35 -10.13
C GLY A 881 5.44 12.01 -11.01
N SER A 882 5.09 12.93 -11.90
CA SER A 882 3.98 12.79 -12.84
C SER A 882 4.42 13.28 -14.22
N PRO A 883 4.24 12.53 -15.32
CA PRO A 883 3.70 11.17 -15.37
C PRO A 883 4.64 10.09 -14.79
N LYS A 884 4.07 9.11 -14.08
CA LYS A 884 4.83 8.21 -13.18
C LYS A 884 5.95 7.44 -13.88
N TYR A 885 5.67 6.79 -15.01
CA TYR A 885 6.62 5.90 -15.68
C TYR A 885 7.85 6.63 -16.24
N ILE A 886 7.64 7.78 -16.87
CA ILE A 886 8.74 8.58 -17.42
C ILE A 886 9.53 9.27 -16.30
N SER A 887 8.85 9.77 -15.25
CA SER A 887 9.51 10.34 -14.07
C SER A 887 10.43 9.32 -13.41
N MET A 888 9.96 8.08 -13.22
CA MET A 888 10.77 6.97 -12.74
C MET A 888 12.02 6.77 -13.61
N SER A 889 11.84 6.66 -14.93
CA SER A 889 12.95 6.46 -15.87
C SER A 889 13.99 7.59 -15.83
N ILE A 890 13.55 8.84 -15.69
CA ILE A 890 14.42 10.01 -15.56
C ILE A 890 15.17 10.00 -14.23
N LEU A 891 14.52 9.66 -13.12
CA LEU A 891 15.15 9.61 -11.79
C LEU A 891 16.21 8.51 -11.66
N GLN A 892 16.14 7.50 -12.53
CA GLN A 892 17.11 6.41 -12.58
C GLN A 892 18.37 6.76 -13.38
N GLU A 893 18.28 7.72 -14.30
CA GLU A 893 19.42 8.28 -15.05
C GLU A 893 20.26 9.21 -14.17
#